data_AF-A0A537J039-F1
#
_entry.id   AF-A0A537J039-F1
#
_cell.length_a   1.000
_cell.length_b   1.000
_cell.length_c   1.000
_cell.angle_alpha   90.00
_cell.angle_beta   90.00
_cell.angle_gamma   90.00
#
_symmetry.space_group_name_H-M   'P 1'
#
loop_
_entity.id
_entity.type
_entity.pdbx_description
1 polymer ?
#
loop_
_entity_poly.entity_id
_entity_poly.type
_entity_poly.pdbx_seq_one_letter_code
_entity_poly.pdbx_strand_id
1 'polypeptide(L)'
;MLFEEGDATMRDLLGGKGAGLAEMSRIGLPVPPGFTITTEACLEYYRRSRQFPAGLMDEVRQRMQLLEERTGKRFGDAAKPLLVSVRSGAKFSMPGMMDTVLNLGLNHTTVEGLARAAGDPRFAYDSYRRFMQMFGNVVLGIKHEQFEEMLLAAKRRRGVTQDTELSAGDLKVLTEEYRRLVRERAGQAFPDDPWQQLEMAIHAVFESWNNPRAITYRNFNKIPHDLGTAVNVQTMVFGNLGPTSGTGVAFTRNPATGEKAVYGEYLLNAQGEDVVAGIRTPKPIRELAGDLPQAYRQFMDVCALLEKHYRDVQDVEFTIEHGTLYLLQTRSGKRTGQAAVKIAVDMVREKLITKDEALLRAEPASLEQLLHPRLDPDATRRVIGKGLAASPGAASGVIVFDADEAVKLATERKVILARPETNPDDIHGLVAAQGVLTSRGGMTSHAAIVARGMGKPAVVGAESLGIDAEARQLTAGDVVVHQGDVITIDGSTGEVMLGEVPVIEPSLAGEIEELLRWADEVRTLGVRANADYPRDARKALEFGAEGIGLCRTEHMFMEAERLPIMQQMIMAATEGERRAALDRLLLFQKEDFKGIFREMRDRPVIIRLLDPPLHEFLPRLEDLLVEVTEMRLRGETDGLRDKEALLRRVQVLHEFNPMLGLRGCRLGILYPEINEMQVRAILLAAVEVKRDEGIDVIPEIMIPLVGHPNELRFVHQQLVTIAQQIVGESGVAVRYLFGTMIEIPRACLVADQIAEIAEFFSFGTNDLTQTIFGFSRDDAQAKFLHRYLEKGILKDDPFQVLDRAGVGKMMEMGAKLGKKIRSDLEVGICGEHGGDPSSVEFCHEIGLDYVSCSPFRVPIARLAAAQARLKEKTAVAKDI
;
A
#
# COMPACT_ATOMS: atom_id res chain seq x y z
N MET A 1 -10.43 -32.28 16.78
CA MET A 1 -11.19 -31.42 17.72
C MET A 1 -12.55 -31.12 17.10
N LEU A 2 -13.66 -31.42 17.78
CA LEU A 2 -15.00 -30.99 17.35
C LEU A 2 -15.09 -29.45 17.35
N PHE A 3 -15.97 -28.86 16.54
CA PHE A 3 -16.07 -27.39 16.52
C PHE A 3 -16.40 -26.79 17.88
N GLU A 4 -17.24 -27.42 18.70
CA GLU A 4 -17.59 -26.94 20.04
C GLU A 4 -16.45 -27.05 21.09
N GLU A 5 -15.37 -27.78 20.78
CA GLU A 5 -14.22 -27.95 21.68
C GLU A 5 -13.16 -26.83 21.49
N GLY A 6 -13.32 -25.94 20.51
CA GLY A 6 -12.38 -24.86 20.21
C GLY A 6 -12.99 -23.46 20.31
N ASP A 7 -12.19 -22.43 20.01
CA ASP A 7 -12.63 -21.04 19.96
C ASP A 7 -11.77 -20.18 18.99
N ALA A 8 -12.14 -18.90 18.86
CA ALA A 8 -11.47 -17.95 17.98
C ALA A 8 -9.98 -17.67 18.32
N THR A 9 -9.51 -18.00 19.53
CA THR A 9 -8.12 -17.77 19.96
C THR A 9 -7.17 -18.85 19.45
N MET A 10 -7.69 -20.02 19.10
CA MET A 10 -6.92 -21.19 18.68
C MET A 10 -6.55 -21.17 17.19
N ARG A 11 -6.40 -19.99 16.57
CA ARG A 11 -6.09 -19.83 15.13
C ARG A 11 -4.79 -20.50 14.71
N ASP A 12 -3.83 -20.58 15.61
CA ASP A 12 -2.53 -21.20 15.33
C ASP A 12 -2.64 -22.72 15.21
N LEU A 13 -3.59 -23.33 15.94
CA LEU A 13 -3.81 -24.76 15.98
C LEU A 13 -4.89 -25.23 14.99
N LEU A 14 -5.99 -24.49 14.87
CA LEU A 14 -7.17 -24.85 14.08
C LEU A 14 -7.20 -24.17 12.70
N GLY A 15 -6.25 -23.26 12.45
CA GLY A 15 -6.33 -22.33 11.33
C GLY A 15 -7.45 -21.29 11.50
N GLY A 16 -7.47 -20.29 10.62
CA GLY A 16 -8.49 -19.24 10.65
C GLY A 16 -9.92 -19.78 10.44
N LYS A 17 -10.09 -20.75 9.54
CA LYS A 17 -11.40 -21.36 9.24
C LYS A 17 -11.91 -22.23 10.39
N GLY A 18 -11.07 -23.11 10.93
CA GLY A 18 -11.45 -23.98 12.05
C GLY A 18 -11.78 -23.18 13.31
N ALA A 19 -10.97 -22.17 13.65
CA ALA A 19 -11.24 -21.27 14.76
C ALA A 19 -12.56 -20.48 14.57
N GLY A 20 -12.86 -20.04 13.33
CA GLY A 20 -14.13 -19.38 13.00
C GLY A 20 -15.34 -20.31 13.15
N LEU A 21 -15.26 -21.53 12.65
CA LEU A 21 -16.32 -22.55 12.80
C LEU A 21 -16.56 -22.91 14.26
N ALA A 22 -15.48 -23.02 15.04
CA ALA A 22 -15.55 -23.30 16.46
C ALA A 22 -16.24 -22.17 17.23
N GLU A 23 -15.82 -20.92 17.00
CA GLU A 23 -16.42 -19.76 17.64
C GLU A 23 -17.89 -19.59 17.28
N MET A 24 -18.27 -19.74 16.01
CA MET A 24 -19.67 -19.68 15.57
C MET A 24 -20.53 -20.75 16.26
N SER A 25 -20.01 -21.98 16.38
CA SER A 25 -20.71 -23.07 17.08
C SER A 25 -20.89 -22.75 18.56
N ARG A 26 -19.85 -22.19 19.20
CA ARG A 26 -19.84 -21.82 20.63
C ARG A 26 -20.85 -20.73 20.97
N ILE A 27 -21.05 -19.75 20.07
CA ILE A 27 -22.03 -18.66 20.26
C ILE A 27 -23.45 -19.06 19.81
N GLY A 28 -23.69 -20.33 19.47
CA GLY A 28 -25.02 -20.86 19.18
C GLY A 28 -25.53 -20.59 17.77
N LEU A 29 -24.66 -20.30 16.80
CA LEU A 29 -25.05 -20.17 15.40
C LEU A 29 -25.31 -21.53 14.75
N PRO A 30 -26.18 -21.61 13.73
CA PRO A 30 -26.52 -22.88 13.08
C PRO A 30 -25.40 -23.32 12.14
N VAL A 31 -24.29 -23.80 12.69
CA VAL A 31 -23.14 -24.33 11.97
C VAL A 31 -23.34 -25.83 11.74
N PRO A 32 -23.19 -26.36 10.51
CA PRO A 32 -23.20 -27.80 10.29
C PRO A 32 -22.11 -28.49 11.12
N PRO A 33 -22.43 -29.58 11.84
CA PRO A 33 -21.49 -30.19 12.78
C PRO A 33 -20.29 -30.78 12.03
N GLY A 34 -19.13 -30.68 12.66
CA GLY A 34 -17.86 -31.10 12.09
C GLY A 34 -16.73 -31.10 13.11
N PHE A 35 -15.52 -31.39 12.62
CA PHE A 35 -14.29 -31.36 13.39
C PHE A 35 -13.12 -30.84 12.56
N THR A 36 -12.09 -30.36 13.25
CA THR A 36 -10.83 -29.88 12.67
C THR A 36 -9.70 -30.81 13.08
N ILE A 37 -8.88 -31.19 12.09
CA ILE A 37 -7.55 -31.80 12.22
C ILE A 37 -6.55 -30.65 12.25
N THR A 38 -5.68 -30.62 13.25
CA THR A 38 -4.87 -29.46 13.60
C THR A 38 -3.72 -29.20 12.61
N THR A 39 -3.21 -27.97 12.61
CA THR A 39 -1.96 -27.58 11.90
C THR A 39 -0.76 -28.41 12.37
N GLU A 40 -0.70 -28.76 13.66
CA GLU A 40 0.35 -29.63 14.22
C GLU A 40 0.36 -31.02 13.56
N ALA A 41 -0.81 -31.60 13.27
CA ALA A 41 -0.89 -32.87 12.55
C ALA A 41 -0.32 -32.76 11.13
N CYS A 42 -0.52 -31.62 10.46
CA CYS A 42 0.09 -31.33 9.15
C CYS A 42 1.61 -31.19 9.25
N LEU A 43 2.13 -30.53 10.29
CA LEU A 43 3.57 -30.38 10.50
C LEU A 43 4.22 -31.73 10.79
N GLU A 44 3.60 -32.53 11.65
CA GLU A 44 4.07 -33.88 11.97
C GLU A 44 4.02 -34.80 10.75
N TYR A 45 3.00 -34.69 9.90
CA TYR A 45 2.93 -35.36 8.61
C TYR A 45 4.18 -35.10 7.76
N TYR A 46 4.62 -33.84 7.66
CA TYR A 46 5.85 -33.50 6.94
C TYR A 46 7.11 -33.97 7.65
N ARG A 47 7.19 -33.91 8.98
CA ARG A 47 8.33 -34.43 9.76
C ARG A 47 8.52 -35.94 9.57
N ARG A 48 7.43 -36.68 9.37
CA ARG A 48 7.43 -38.14 9.12
C ARG A 48 7.50 -38.51 7.65
N SER A 49 8.07 -37.65 6.80
CA SER A 49 8.22 -37.90 5.36
C SER A 49 6.89 -38.19 4.67
N ARG A 50 5.86 -37.38 4.97
CA ARG A 50 4.50 -37.46 4.39
C ARG A 50 3.73 -38.72 4.80
N GLN A 51 3.88 -39.12 6.06
CA GLN A 51 3.08 -40.18 6.68
C GLN A 51 2.25 -39.60 7.82
N PHE A 52 1.02 -40.07 7.98
CA PHE A 52 0.18 -39.59 9.07
C PHE A 52 0.79 -39.88 10.45
N PRO A 53 0.58 -38.98 11.43
CA PRO A 53 0.84 -39.29 12.83
C PRO A 53 0.12 -40.57 13.26
N ALA A 54 0.77 -41.37 14.10
CA ALA A 54 0.19 -42.60 14.62
C ALA A 54 -1.13 -42.29 15.37
N GLY A 55 -2.20 -43.05 15.08
CA GLY A 55 -3.51 -42.87 15.70
C GLY A 55 -4.40 -41.80 15.07
N LEU A 56 -3.91 -40.97 14.13
CA LEU A 56 -4.70 -39.88 13.53
C LEU A 56 -6.03 -40.38 12.95
N MET A 57 -5.99 -41.44 12.14
CA MET A 57 -7.21 -41.97 11.50
C MET A 57 -8.16 -42.64 12.50
N ASP A 58 -7.67 -43.13 13.63
CA ASP A 58 -8.53 -43.66 14.70
C ASP A 58 -9.26 -42.54 15.43
N GLU A 59 -8.59 -41.41 15.68
CA GLU A 59 -9.25 -40.20 16.18
C GLU A 59 -10.28 -39.67 15.18
N VAL A 60 -9.95 -39.63 13.88
CA VAL A 60 -10.90 -39.22 12.82
C VAL A 60 -12.14 -40.12 12.84
N ARG A 61 -11.98 -41.44 12.99
CA ARG A 61 -13.10 -42.39 13.12
C ARG A 61 -13.97 -42.09 14.35
N GLN A 62 -13.35 -41.85 15.51
CA GLN A 62 -14.09 -41.49 16.72
C GLN A 62 -14.89 -40.20 16.54
N ARG A 63 -14.32 -39.17 15.90
CA ARG A 63 -15.05 -37.92 15.64
C ARG A 63 -16.15 -38.07 14.60
N MET A 64 -15.94 -38.91 13.58
CA MET A 64 -16.99 -39.24 12.62
C MET A 64 -18.17 -39.96 13.28
N GLN A 65 -17.94 -40.91 14.19
CA GLN A 65 -19.00 -41.59 14.95
C GLN A 65 -19.89 -40.58 15.71
N LEU A 66 -19.28 -39.58 16.33
CA LEU A 66 -20.03 -38.51 17.00
C LEU A 66 -20.84 -37.66 16.00
N LEU A 67 -20.36 -37.45 14.77
CA LEU A 67 -21.15 -36.80 13.72
C LEU A 67 -22.32 -37.68 13.25
N GLU A 68 -22.12 -38.99 13.12
CA GLU A 68 -23.18 -39.93 12.76
C GLU A 68 -24.31 -39.92 13.81
N GLU A 69 -23.95 -39.94 15.10
CA GLU A 69 -24.88 -39.84 16.22
C GLU A 69 -25.69 -38.53 16.19
N ARG A 70 -25.03 -37.39 15.96
CA ARG A 70 -25.68 -36.07 15.93
C ARG A 70 -26.60 -35.89 14.73
N THR A 71 -26.22 -36.42 13.58
CA THR A 71 -26.96 -36.22 12.33
C THR A 71 -28.02 -37.29 12.10
N GLY A 72 -27.95 -38.43 12.79
CA GLY A 72 -28.80 -39.60 12.54
C GLY A 72 -28.53 -40.25 11.18
N LYS A 73 -27.41 -39.92 10.53
CA LYS A 73 -26.94 -40.46 9.25
C LYS A 73 -25.68 -41.31 9.51
N ARG A 74 -25.30 -42.17 8.56
CA ARG A 74 -24.11 -43.02 8.68
C ARG A 74 -23.17 -42.85 7.49
N PHE A 75 -21.87 -42.72 7.75
CA PHE A 75 -20.85 -42.50 6.75
C PHE A 75 -20.65 -43.78 5.92
N GLY A 76 -21.05 -43.72 4.65
CA GLY A 76 -21.06 -44.87 3.74
C GLY A 76 -22.33 -45.72 3.73
N ASP A 77 -23.39 -45.32 4.44
CA ASP A 77 -24.66 -46.05 4.44
C ASP A 77 -25.46 -45.85 3.14
N ALA A 78 -25.96 -46.96 2.58
CA ALA A 78 -26.66 -46.95 1.30
C ALA A 78 -28.11 -46.42 1.37
N ALA A 79 -28.68 -46.24 2.57
CA ALA A 79 -30.04 -45.75 2.76
C ALA A 79 -30.07 -44.30 3.24
N LYS A 80 -29.25 -43.94 4.23
CA LYS A 80 -29.13 -42.60 4.83
C LYS A 80 -27.65 -42.18 4.92
N PRO A 81 -27.02 -41.85 3.78
CA PRO A 81 -25.61 -41.51 3.74
C PRO A 81 -25.33 -40.20 4.48
N LEU A 82 -24.32 -40.22 5.35
CA LEU A 82 -23.66 -39.01 5.83
C LEU A 82 -22.63 -38.59 4.77
N LEU A 83 -22.73 -37.34 4.30
CA LEU A 83 -21.77 -36.75 3.37
C LEU A 83 -21.05 -35.60 4.07
N VAL A 84 -19.76 -35.45 3.77
CA VAL A 84 -18.92 -34.41 4.38
C VAL A 84 -18.20 -33.58 3.33
N SER A 85 -17.84 -32.35 3.70
CA SER A 85 -16.86 -31.54 3.00
C SER A 85 -15.52 -31.61 3.74
N VAL A 86 -14.43 -31.57 2.99
CA VAL A 86 -13.07 -31.52 3.49
C VAL A 86 -12.44 -30.21 2.99
N ARG A 87 -12.17 -29.29 3.92
CA ARG A 87 -11.77 -27.91 3.62
C ARG A 87 -10.47 -27.56 4.33
N SER A 88 -9.49 -27.11 3.56
CA SER A 88 -8.24 -26.57 4.09
C SER A 88 -8.46 -25.28 4.89
N GLY A 89 -7.57 -25.02 5.86
CA GLY A 89 -7.59 -23.81 6.67
C GLY A 89 -6.27 -23.54 7.37
N ALA A 90 -5.47 -22.63 6.82
CA ALA A 90 -4.25 -22.15 7.47
C ALA A 90 -4.55 -21.01 8.46
N LYS A 91 -3.56 -20.62 9.27
CA LYS A 91 -3.65 -19.47 10.20
C LYS A 91 -4.07 -18.18 9.47
N PHE A 92 -3.41 -17.91 8.35
CA PHE A 92 -3.71 -16.77 7.47
C PHE A 92 -4.56 -17.21 6.28
N SER A 93 -5.49 -16.36 5.86
CA SER A 93 -6.36 -16.65 4.72
C SER A 93 -5.55 -16.68 3.41
N MET A 94 -5.63 -17.78 2.66
CA MET A 94 -5.00 -17.96 1.34
C MET A 94 -6.06 -18.32 0.28
N PRO A 95 -6.88 -17.35 -0.17
CA PRO A 95 -8.01 -17.61 -1.06
C PRO A 95 -7.58 -18.24 -2.38
N GLY A 96 -8.26 -19.32 -2.80
CA GLY A 96 -7.98 -20.02 -4.07
C GLY A 96 -6.66 -20.80 -4.12
N MET A 97 -5.87 -20.83 -3.04
CA MET A 97 -4.54 -21.48 -3.03
C MET A 97 -4.57 -22.93 -2.57
N MET A 98 -5.54 -23.29 -1.73
CA MET A 98 -5.66 -24.60 -1.11
C MET A 98 -6.99 -25.24 -1.48
N ASP A 99 -6.98 -26.57 -1.58
CA ASP A 99 -8.07 -27.31 -2.18
C ASP A 99 -9.23 -27.55 -1.19
N THR A 100 -10.41 -27.82 -1.76
CA THR A 100 -11.64 -28.18 -1.04
C THR A 100 -12.33 -29.31 -1.80
N VAL A 101 -12.85 -30.30 -1.07
CA VAL A 101 -13.65 -31.39 -1.63
C VAL A 101 -15.03 -31.36 -0.98
N LEU A 102 -16.08 -31.30 -1.79
CA LEU A 102 -17.47 -31.37 -1.33
C LEU A 102 -18.06 -32.76 -1.62
N ASN A 103 -19.17 -33.09 -0.98
CA ASN A 103 -19.96 -34.31 -1.22
C ASN A 103 -19.17 -35.63 -1.01
N LEU A 104 -18.12 -35.62 -0.17
CA LEU A 104 -17.31 -36.80 0.12
C LEU A 104 -18.14 -37.84 0.87
N GLY A 105 -18.02 -39.10 0.45
CA GLY A 105 -18.85 -40.22 0.88
C GLY A 105 -19.80 -40.71 -0.22
N LEU A 106 -19.88 -40.02 -1.36
CA LEU A 106 -20.64 -40.48 -2.53
C LEU A 106 -19.91 -41.61 -3.26
N ASN A 107 -20.66 -42.66 -3.57
CA ASN A 107 -20.25 -43.81 -4.36
C ASN A 107 -21.49 -44.37 -5.10
N HIS A 108 -21.33 -45.47 -5.84
CA HIS A 108 -22.43 -46.05 -6.62
C HIS A 108 -23.64 -46.51 -5.79
N THR A 109 -23.46 -46.80 -4.50
CA THR A 109 -24.54 -47.20 -3.57
C THR A 109 -25.13 -46.01 -2.82
N THR A 110 -24.29 -45.11 -2.31
CA THR A 110 -24.73 -43.98 -1.48
C THR A 110 -25.41 -42.90 -2.31
N VAL A 111 -25.09 -42.77 -3.61
CA VAL A 111 -25.81 -41.87 -4.53
C VAL A 111 -27.28 -42.27 -4.68
N GLU A 112 -27.59 -43.57 -4.69
CA GLU A 112 -28.97 -44.07 -4.75
C GLU A 112 -29.71 -43.81 -3.42
N GLY A 113 -29.01 -43.91 -2.29
CA GLY A 113 -29.52 -43.51 -0.98
C GLY A 113 -29.83 -42.01 -0.91
N LEU A 114 -28.92 -41.18 -1.41
CA LEU A 114 -29.10 -39.73 -1.50
C LEU A 114 -30.30 -39.37 -2.40
N ALA A 115 -30.43 -40.02 -3.56
CA ALA A 115 -31.56 -39.83 -4.48
C ALA A 115 -32.90 -40.12 -3.81
N ARG A 116 -33.00 -41.23 -3.07
CA ARG A 116 -34.22 -41.60 -2.31
C ARG A 116 -34.51 -40.62 -1.18
N ALA A 117 -33.48 -40.23 -0.41
CA ALA A 117 -33.64 -39.33 0.72
C ALA A 117 -34.06 -37.91 0.28
N ALA A 118 -33.51 -37.43 -0.84
CA ALA A 118 -33.83 -36.12 -1.41
C ALA A 118 -35.15 -36.11 -2.21
N GLY A 119 -35.63 -37.27 -2.67
CA GLY A 119 -36.73 -37.36 -3.63
C GLY A 119 -36.38 -36.80 -5.02
N ASP A 120 -35.08 -36.56 -5.29
CA ASP A 120 -34.57 -35.96 -6.51
C ASP A 120 -33.34 -36.72 -7.01
N PRO A 121 -33.50 -37.66 -7.97
CA PRO A 121 -32.38 -38.40 -8.53
C PRO A 121 -31.45 -37.53 -9.36
N ARG A 122 -31.93 -36.43 -9.95
CA ARG A 122 -31.07 -35.51 -10.71
C ARG A 122 -30.08 -34.85 -9.77
N PHE A 123 -30.55 -34.30 -8.64
CA PHE A 123 -29.71 -33.71 -7.60
C PHE A 123 -28.61 -34.66 -7.13
N ALA A 124 -28.96 -35.94 -6.86
CA ALA A 124 -28.00 -36.90 -6.35
C ALA A 124 -26.88 -37.20 -7.36
N TYR A 125 -27.22 -37.42 -8.63
CA TYR A 125 -26.23 -37.65 -9.68
C TYR A 125 -25.45 -36.39 -10.06
N ASP A 126 -26.05 -35.20 -9.95
CA ASP A 126 -25.34 -33.93 -10.11
C ASP A 126 -24.31 -33.74 -9.00
N SER A 127 -24.69 -34.02 -7.75
CA SER A 127 -23.76 -33.98 -6.61
C SER A 127 -22.64 -35.01 -6.77
N TYR A 128 -22.95 -36.18 -7.35
CA TYR A 128 -21.99 -37.24 -7.55
C TYR A 128 -20.99 -36.94 -8.68
N ARG A 129 -21.44 -36.44 -9.85
CA ARG A 129 -20.51 -36.03 -10.92
C ARG A 129 -19.60 -34.88 -10.47
N ARG A 130 -20.12 -33.92 -9.70
CA ARG A 130 -19.32 -32.84 -9.10
C ARG A 130 -18.30 -33.38 -8.11
N PHE A 131 -18.68 -34.31 -7.24
CA PHE A 131 -17.74 -34.99 -6.35
C PHE A 131 -16.62 -35.67 -7.13
N MET A 132 -16.95 -36.43 -8.17
CA MET A 132 -15.97 -37.13 -8.99
C MET A 132 -14.99 -36.18 -9.69
N GLN A 133 -15.50 -35.06 -10.21
CA GLN A 133 -14.71 -34.02 -10.85
C GLN A 133 -13.76 -33.34 -9.84
N MET A 134 -14.30 -32.89 -8.69
CA MET A 134 -13.51 -32.24 -7.64
C MET A 134 -12.47 -33.19 -7.05
N PHE A 135 -12.87 -34.40 -6.66
CA PHE A 135 -11.97 -35.41 -6.10
C PHE A 135 -10.93 -35.86 -7.14
N GLY A 136 -11.35 -36.06 -8.38
CA GLY A 136 -10.45 -36.37 -9.50
C GLY A 136 -9.39 -35.30 -9.72
N ASN A 137 -9.77 -34.03 -9.63
CA ASN A 137 -8.84 -32.91 -9.79
C ASN A 137 -7.91 -32.71 -8.60
N VAL A 138 -8.51 -32.56 -7.41
CA VAL A 138 -7.79 -32.20 -6.19
C VAL A 138 -6.95 -33.36 -5.65
N VAL A 139 -7.52 -34.56 -5.63
CA VAL A 139 -6.91 -35.72 -4.94
C VAL A 139 -6.19 -36.64 -5.92
N LEU A 140 -6.71 -36.81 -7.14
CA LEU A 140 -6.13 -37.70 -8.15
C LEU A 140 -5.28 -36.98 -9.20
N GLY A 141 -5.20 -35.65 -9.17
CA GLY A 141 -4.37 -34.84 -10.07
C GLY A 141 -4.84 -34.79 -11.53
N ILE A 142 -6.10 -35.14 -11.80
CA ILE A 142 -6.68 -35.11 -13.14
C ILE A 142 -7.06 -33.67 -13.51
N LYS A 143 -6.66 -33.19 -14.69
CA LYS A 143 -6.96 -31.83 -15.13
C LYS A 143 -8.47 -31.57 -15.22
N HIS A 144 -8.93 -30.45 -14.65
CA HIS A 144 -10.35 -30.08 -14.60
C HIS A 144 -10.98 -30.00 -16.00
N GLU A 145 -10.21 -29.52 -16.98
CA GLU A 145 -10.65 -29.37 -18.37
C GLU A 145 -11.13 -30.69 -18.99
N GLN A 146 -10.57 -31.83 -18.55
CA GLN A 146 -10.95 -33.15 -19.08
C GLN A 146 -12.36 -33.55 -18.64
N PHE A 147 -12.78 -33.18 -17.43
CA PHE A 147 -14.15 -33.42 -16.96
C PHE A 147 -15.14 -32.47 -17.66
N GLU A 148 -14.74 -31.22 -17.88
CA GLU A 148 -15.55 -30.21 -18.59
C GLU A 148 -15.78 -30.57 -20.06
N GLU A 149 -14.76 -31.06 -20.77
CA GLU A 149 -14.89 -31.53 -22.16
C GLU A 149 -15.97 -32.62 -22.29
N MET A 150 -16.01 -33.54 -21.32
CA MET A 150 -16.99 -34.63 -21.27
C MET A 150 -18.40 -34.13 -20.92
N LEU A 151 -18.52 -33.16 -20.00
CA LEU A 151 -19.79 -32.50 -19.69
C LEU A 151 -20.33 -31.73 -20.91
N LEU A 152 -19.48 -30.99 -21.61
CA LEU A 152 -19.81 -30.31 -22.87
C LEU A 152 -20.22 -31.29 -23.97
N ALA A 153 -19.58 -32.47 -24.05
CA ALA A 153 -19.99 -33.53 -24.96
C ALA A 153 -21.37 -34.11 -24.59
N ALA A 154 -21.65 -34.30 -23.30
CA ALA A 154 -22.98 -34.71 -22.84
C ALA A 154 -24.07 -33.68 -23.20
N LYS A 155 -23.82 -32.39 -22.99
CA LYS A 155 -24.73 -31.31 -23.40
C LYS A 155 -24.97 -31.27 -24.91
N ARG A 156 -23.91 -31.38 -25.71
CA ARG A 156 -23.99 -31.44 -27.18
C ARG A 156 -24.80 -32.64 -27.66
N ARG A 157 -24.64 -33.83 -27.05
CA ARG A 157 -25.44 -35.02 -27.37
C ARG A 157 -26.94 -34.83 -27.12
N ARG A 158 -27.31 -33.96 -26.18
CA ARG A 158 -28.70 -33.67 -25.82
C ARG A 158 -29.25 -32.38 -26.43
N GLY A 159 -28.43 -31.61 -27.15
CA GLY A 159 -28.84 -30.34 -27.75
C GLY A 159 -29.18 -29.25 -26.73
N VAL A 160 -28.65 -29.36 -25.51
CA VAL A 160 -28.88 -28.41 -24.41
C VAL A 160 -27.67 -27.51 -24.21
N THR A 161 -27.87 -26.36 -23.56
CA THR A 161 -26.81 -25.35 -23.37
C THR A 161 -26.40 -25.22 -21.91
N GLN A 162 -27.31 -25.48 -20.97
CA GLN A 162 -27.09 -25.38 -19.53
C GLN A 162 -27.01 -26.77 -18.88
N ASP A 163 -26.20 -26.89 -17.83
CA ASP A 163 -26.04 -28.14 -17.05
C ASP A 163 -27.35 -28.53 -16.32
N THR A 164 -28.18 -27.54 -16.02
CA THR A 164 -29.50 -27.69 -15.41
C THR A 164 -30.47 -28.50 -16.27
N GLU A 165 -30.26 -28.50 -17.59
CA GLU A 165 -31.11 -29.17 -18.58
C GLU A 165 -30.77 -30.66 -18.74
N LEU A 166 -29.65 -31.14 -18.18
CA LEU A 166 -29.31 -32.56 -18.18
C LEU A 166 -30.22 -33.34 -17.21
N SER A 167 -30.80 -34.43 -17.70
CA SER A 167 -31.66 -35.29 -16.90
C SER A 167 -30.85 -36.15 -15.92
N ALA A 168 -31.51 -36.74 -14.92
CA ALA A 168 -30.88 -37.69 -14.01
C ALA A 168 -30.22 -38.87 -14.75
N GLY A 169 -30.85 -39.35 -15.84
CA GLY A 169 -30.30 -40.42 -16.67
C GLY A 169 -29.02 -40.00 -17.39
N ASP A 170 -28.96 -38.76 -17.87
CA ASP A 170 -27.76 -38.22 -18.53
C ASP A 170 -26.60 -38.08 -17.56
N LEU A 171 -26.88 -37.57 -16.36
CA LEU A 171 -25.88 -37.42 -15.31
C LEU A 171 -25.37 -38.79 -14.82
N LYS A 172 -26.26 -39.80 -14.72
CA LYS A 172 -25.85 -41.18 -14.41
C LYS A 172 -24.88 -41.73 -15.45
N VAL A 173 -25.18 -41.55 -16.74
CA VAL A 173 -24.25 -41.94 -17.83
C VAL A 173 -22.93 -41.18 -17.72
N LEU A 174 -22.97 -39.88 -17.46
CA LEU A 174 -21.76 -39.06 -17.31
C LEU A 174 -20.88 -39.53 -16.14
N THR A 175 -21.46 -39.93 -15.00
CA THR A 175 -20.68 -40.48 -13.87
C THR A 175 -19.93 -41.76 -14.24
N GLU A 176 -20.52 -42.62 -15.07
CA GLU A 176 -19.83 -43.81 -15.59
C GLU A 176 -18.70 -43.45 -16.56
N GLU A 177 -18.89 -42.43 -17.39
CA GLU A 177 -17.83 -41.91 -18.26
C GLU A 177 -16.68 -41.32 -17.41
N TYR A 178 -16.98 -40.56 -16.35
CA TYR A 178 -15.97 -40.05 -15.40
C TYR A 178 -15.20 -41.17 -14.70
N ARG A 179 -15.85 -42.29 -14.36
CA ARG A 179 -15.16 -43.45 -13.77
C ARG A 179 -14.12 -44.04 -14.73
N ARG A 180 -14.43 -44.08 -16.04
CA ARG A 180 -13.49 -44.53 -17.06
C ARG A 180 -12.33 -43.55 -17.20
N LEU A 181 -12.60 -42.24 -17.25
CA LEU A 181 -11.56 -41.21 -17.27
C LEU A 181 -10.60 -41.37 -16.09
N VAL A 182 -11.12 -41.57 -14.88
CA VAL A 182 -10.31 -41.77 -13.68
C VAL A 182 -9.42 -43.02 -13.82
N ARG A 183 -9.96 -44.13 -14.32
CA ARG A 183 -9.20 -45.36 -14.57
C ARG A 183 -8.08 -45.14 -15.60
N GLU A 184 -8.37 -44.42 -16.67
CA GLU A 184 -7.41 -44.15 -17.75
C GLU A 184 -6.31 -43.15 -17.36
N ARG A 185 -6.66 -42.11 -16.59
CA ARG A 185 -5.75 -41.01 -16.26
C ARG A 185 -4.99 -41.19 -14.94
N ALA A 186 -5.66 -41.70 -13.90
CA ALA A 186 -5.06 -41.94 -12.59
C ALA A 186 -4.52 -43.37 -12.43
N GLY A 187 -4.76 -44.26 -13.39
CA GLY A 187 -4.30 -45.66 -13.34
C GLY A 187 -4.98 -46.52 -12.26
N GLN A 188 -6.05 -46.01 -11.64
CA GLN A 188 -6.80 -46.69 -10.58
C GLN A 188 -8.30 -46.45 -10.70
N ALA A 189 -9.11 -47.32 -10.11
CA ALA A 189 -10.56 -47.10 -10.05
C ALA A 189 -10.89 -45.92 -9.12
N PHE A 190 -12.02 -45.24 -9.38
CA PHE A 190 -12.54 -44.26 -8.44
C PHE A 190 -12.85 -44.95 -7.09
N PRO A 191 -12.37 -44.43 -5.95
CA PRO A 191 -12.51 -45.10 -4.66
C PRO A 191 -13.98 -45.17 -4.25
N ASP A 192 -14.51 -46.38 -4.10
CA ASP A 192 -15.90 -46.60 -3.66
C ASP A 192 -16.03 -46.62 -2.13
N ASP A 193 -14.93 -46.89 -1.39
CA ASP A 193 -14.90 -46.83 0.08
C ASP A 193 -14.81 -45.37 0.57
N PRO A 194 -15.81 -44.85 1.31
CA PRO A 194 -15.78 -43.51 1.88
C PRO A 194 -14.60 -43.26 2.83
N TRP A 195 -14.10 -44.28 3.53
CA TRP A 195 -12.95 -44.12 4.42
C TRP A 195 -11.66 -43.90 3.63
N GLN A 196 -11.47 -44.67 2.55
CA GLN A 196 -10.40 -44.42 1.60
C GLN A 196 -10.50 -43.02 0.98
N GLN A 197 -11.71 -42.58 0.59
CA GLN A 197 -11.92 -41.22 0.07
C GLN A 197 -11.48 -40.15 1.09
N LEU A 198 -11.89 -40.29 2.35
CA LEU A 198 -11.56 -39.33 3.42
C LEU A 198 -10.06 -39.29 3.70
N GLU A 199 -9.42 -40.45 3.79
CA GLU A 199 -7.97 -40.56 4.02
C GLU A 199 -7.19 -39.87 2.90
N MET A 200 -7.53 -40.15 1.64
CA MET A 200 -6.90 -39.53 0.48
C MET A 200 -7.14 -38.01 0.42
N ALA A 201 -8.33 -37.53 0.81
CA ALA A 201 -8.63 -36.11 0.87
C ALA A 201 -7.81 -35.38 1.95
N ILE A 202 -7.63 -35.98 3.13
CA ILE A 202 -6.77 -35.42 4.20
C ILE A 202 -5.32 -35.33 3.72
N HIS A 203 -4.81 -36.39 3.06
CA HIS A 203 -3.49 -36.38 2.42
C HIS A 203 -3.35 -35.21 1.44
N ALA A 204 -4.30 -35.07 0.51
CA ALA A 204 -4.27 -34.02 -0.50
C ALA A 204 -4.26 -32.61 0.12
N VAL A 205 -5.04 -32.39 1.18
CA VAL A 205 -5.03 -31.09 1.88
C VAL A 205 -3.67 -30.80 2.52
N PHE A 206 -3.07 -31.77 3.22
CA PHE A 206 -1.73 -31.58 3.76
C PHE A 206 -0.70 -31.31 2.67
N GLU A 207 -0.73 -32.06 1.57
CA GLU A 207 0.18 -31.85 0.44
C GLU A 207 0.00 -30.49 -0.24
N SER A 208 -1.24 -29.97 -0.28
CA SER A 208 -1.54 -28.65 -0.84
C SER A 208 -0.80 -27.51 -0.13
N TRP A 209 -0.36 -27.69 1.12
CA TRP A 209 0.46 -26.70 1.81
C TRP A 209 1.79 -26.41 1.10
N ASN A 210 2.40 -27.41 0.47
CA ASN A 210 3.68 -27.27 -0.24
C ASN A 210 3.55 -27.38 -1.76
N ASN A 211 2.36 -27.10 -2.32
CA ASN A 211 2.24 -26.96 -3.77
C ASN A 211 2.93 -25.66 -4.26
N PRO A 212 3.32 -25.58 -5.54
CA PRO A 212 4.04 -24.41 -6.07
C PRO A 212 3.28 -23.09 -5.88
N ARG A 213 1.95 -23.08 -6.08
CA ARG A 213 1.11 -21.88 -5.93
C ARG A 213 1.09 -21.35 -4.49
N ALA A 214 0.99 -22.23 -3.49
CA ALA A 214 0.97 -21.87 -2.08
C ALA A 214 2.34 -21.34 -1.62
N ILE A 215 3.44 -21.94 -2.08
CA ILE A 215 4.80 -21.46 -1.80
C ILE A 215 4.98 -20.05 -2.36
N THR A 216 4.62 -19.83 -3.63
CA THR A 216 4.71 -18.51 -4.27
C THR A 216 3.83 -17.48 -3.55
N TYR A 217 2.59 -17.84 -3.22
CA TYR A 217 1.69 -16.96 -2.47
C TYR A 217 2.25 -16.57 -1.10
N ARG A 218 2.82 -17.53 -0.36
CA ARG A 218 3.43 -17.27 0.95
C ARG A 218 4.64 -16.37 0.84
N ASN A 219 5.51 -16.60 -0.15
CA ASN A 219 6.68 -15.73 -0.38
C ASN A 219 6.24 -14.29 -0.69
N PHE A 220 5.23 -14.13 -1.57
CA PHE A 220 4.69 -12.82 -1.93
C PHE A 220 4.06 -12.10 -0.74
N ASN A 221 3.26 -12.81 0.07
CA ASN A 221 2.56 -12.23 1.23
C ASN A 221 3.38 -12.28 2.53
N LYS A 222 4.66 -12.66 2.47
CA LYS A 222 5.57 -12.80 3.62
C LYS A 222 5.00 -13.71 4.74
N ILE A 223 4.31 -14.81 4.37
CA ILE A 223 3.72 -15.78 5.32
C ILE A 223 4.75 -16.88 5.65
N PRO A 224 5.02 -17.17 6.94
CA PRO A 224 5.95 -18.24 7.33
C PRO A 224 5.55 -19.63 6.82
N HIS A 225 6.54 -20.43 6.40
CA HIS A 225 6.33 -21.77 5.82
C HIS A 225 6.11 -22.87 6.87
N ASP A 226 6.45 -22.59 8.13
CA ASP A 226 6.42 -23.50 9.28
C ASP A 226 5.07 -23.55 10.01
N LEU A 227 4.04 -22.87 9.51
CA LEU A 227 2.72 -22.82 10.12
C LEU A 227 1.85 -24.07 9.86
N GLY A 228 2.01 -24.71 8.70
CA GLY A 228 1.13 -25.81 8.26
C GLY A 228 -0.30 -25.37 7.94
N THR A 229 -1.16 -26.34 7.64
CA THR A 229 -2.60 -26.12 7.36
C THR A 229 -3.46 -27.10 8.15
N ALA A 230 -4.61 -26.65 8.65
CA ALA A 230 -5.62 -27.50 9.27
C ALA A 230 -6.57 -28.09 8.22
N VAL A 231 -7.25 -29.18 8.57
CA VAL A 231 -8.29 -29.81 7.75
C VAL A 231 -9.62 -29.79 8.48
N ASN A 232 -10.61 -29.12 7.92
CA ASN A 232 -11.96 -29.06 8.48
C ASN A 232 -12.84 -30.08 7.77
N VAL A 233 -13.33 -31.07 8.51
CA VAL A 233 -14.29 -32.07 8.05
C VAL A 233 -15.67 -31.68 8.58
N GLN A 234 -16.58 -31.32 7.69
CA GLN A 234 -17.87 -30.73 8.05
C GLN A 234 -19.01 -31.43 7.33
N THR A 235 -20.11 -31.69 8.03
CA THR A 235 -21.32 -32.27 7.44
C THR A 235 -21.83 -31.43 6.27
N MET A 236 -22.18 -32.08 5.16
CA MET A 236 -22.76 -31.41 4.00
C MET A 236 -24.16 -30.88 4.29
N VAL A 237 -24.40 -29.67 3.80
CA VAL A 237 -25.73 -29.06 3.63
C VAL A 237 -25.86 -28.62 2.18
N PHE A 238 -27.06 -28.71 1.62
CA PHE A 238 -27.31 -28.61 0.19
C PHE A 238 -28.24 -27.45 -0.16
N GLY A 239 -27.66 -26.44 -0.81
CA GLY A 239 -28.40 -25.33 -1.40
C GLY A 239 -29.14 -25.67 -2.70
N ASN A 240 -28.94 -26.89 -3.23
CA ASN A 240 -29.46 -27.38 -4.52
C ASN A 240 -30.52 -28.48 -4.39
N LEU A 241 -31.25 -28.51 -3.27
CA LEU A 241 -32.33 -29.46 -2.99
C LEU A 241 -33.73 -28.93 -3.37
N GLY A 242 -33.80 -28.09 -4.41
CA GLY A 242 -35.06 -27.52 -4.91
C GLY A 242 -35.23 -26.03 -4.60
N PRO A 243 -36.45 -25.48 -4.80
CA PRO A 243 -36.70 -24.04 -4.78
C PRO A 243 -36.63 -23.40 -3.39
N THR A 244 -36.73 -24.20 -2.32
CA THR A 244 -36.60 -23.74 -0.92
C THR A 244 -35.19 -23.88 -0.35
N SER A 245 -34.23 -24.22 -1.20
CA SER A 245 -32.81 -24.28 -0.86
C SER A 245 -32.02 -23.25 -1.66
N GLY A 246 -30.89 -22.80 -1.11
CA GLY A 246 -30.01 -21.85 -1.78
C GLY A 246 -28.68 -21.69 -1.06
N THR A 247 -27.80 -20.88 -1.62
CA THR A 247 -26.49 -20.58 -1.05
C THR A 247 -26.12 -19.13 -1.35
N GLY A 248 -25.33 -18.50 -0.49
CA GLY A 248 -24.94 -17.11 -0.69
C GLY A 248 -23.72 -16.71 0.11
N VAL A 249 -23.23 -15.53 -0.24
CA VAL A 249 -22.10 -14.84 0.41
C VAL A 249 -22.53 -13.41 0.67
N ALA A 250 -22.33 -12.92 1.88
CA ALA A 250 -22.67 -11.55 2.23
C ALA A 250 -21.77 -10.97 3.31
N PHE A 251 -21.68 -9.64 3.30
CA PHE A 251 -20.97 -8.82 4.25
C PHE A 251 -21.98 -8.12 5.16
N THR A 252 -21.67 -7.97 6.45
CA THR A 252 -22.57 -7.29 7.40
C THR A 252 -22.71 -5.79 7.12
N ARG A 253 -21.75 -5.20 6.42
CA ARG A 253 -21.77 -3.84 5.85
C ARG A 253 -21.22 -3.85 4.44
N ASN A 254 -21.48 -2.81 3.66
CA ASN A 254 -20.94 -2.69 2.32
C ASN A 254 -19.40 -2.58 2.36
N PRO A 255 -18.64 -3.53 1.78
CA PRO A 255 -17.17 -3.53 1.85
C PRO A 255 -16.52 -2.46 0.96
N ALA A 256 -17.28 -1.85 0.03
CA ALA A 256 -16.80 -0.80 -0.86
C ALA A 256 -17.05 0.61 -0.30
N THR A 257 -18.25 0.87 0.22
CA THR A 257 -18.66 2.20 0.70
C THR A 257 -18.57 2.35 2.22
N GLY A 258 -18.64 1.25 2.97
CA GLY A 258 -18.76 1.24 4.43
C GLY A 258 -20.18 1.46 4.96
N GLU A 259 -21.18 1.58 4.08
CA GLU A 259 -22.57 1.75 4.48
C GLU A 259 -23.06 0.58 5.36
N LYS A 260 -23.82 0.92 6.41
CA LYS A 260 -24.41 -0.06 7.32
C LYS A 260 -25.64 -0.74 6.71
N ALA A 261 -25.41 -1.56 5.70
CA ALA A 261 -26.38 -2.43 5.08
C ALA A 261 -25.73 -3.76 4.72
N VAL A 262 -26.45 -4.86 4.95
CA VAL A 262 -25.98 -6.19 4.54
C VAL A 262 -25.86 -6.23 3.03
N TYR A 263 -24.65 -6.48 2.54
CA TYR A 263 -24.31 -6.43 1.12
C TYR A 263 -23.85 -7.81 0.67
N GLY A 264 -24.44 -8.35 -0.39
CA GLY A 264 -24.05 -9.67 -0.87
C GLY A 264 -25.03 -10.24 -1.86
N GLU A 265 -24.82 -11.51 -2.18
CA GLU A 265 -25.51 -12.20 -3.26
C GLU A 265 -25.87 -13.63 -2.86
N TYR A 266 -26.92 -14.16 -3.48
CA TYR A 266 -27.34 -15.55 -3.30
C TYR A 266 -27.89 -16.15 -4.59
N LEU A 267 -27.94 -17.47 -4.63
CA LEU A 267 -28.59 -18.26 -5.67
C LEU A 267 -29.50 -19.31 -5.01
N LEU A 268 -30.73 -19.43 -5.53
CA LEU A 268 -31.60 -20.55 -5.21
C LEU A 268 -31.26 -21.78 -6.05
N ASN A 269 -31.48 -22.94 -5.45
CA ASN A 269 -31.24 -24.25 -6.06
C ASN A 269 -29.83 -24.35 -6.67
N ALA A 270 -28.80 -24.09 -5.86
CA ALA A 270 -27.41 -23.95 -6.27
C ALA A 270 -26.44 -24.39 -5.16
N GLN A 271 -25.19 -24.70 -5.51
CA GLN A 271 -24.10 -24.87 -4.54
C GLN A 271 -23.17 -23.65 -4.57
N GLY A 272 -22.34 -23.47 -3.53
CA GLY A 272 -21.44 -22.32 -3.40
C GLY A 272 -20.52 -22.10 -4.61
N GLU A 273 -20.14 -23.18 -5.29
CA GLU A 273 -19.37 -23.13 -6.55
C GLU A 273 -20.10 -22.32 -7.64
N ASP A 274 -21.42 -22.44 -7.76
CA ASP A 274 -22.19 -21.75 -8.80
C ASP A 274 -22.26 -20.23 -8.56
N VAL A 275 -22.13 -19.79 -7.30
CA VAL A 275 -22.03 -18.36 -6.94
C VAL A 275 -20.65 -17.81 -7.32
N VAL A 276 -19.59 -18.58 -7.13
CA VAL A 276 -18.20 -18.16 -7.43
C VAL A 276 -17.90 -18.24 -8.92
N ALA A 277 -18.41 -19.25 -9.63
CA ALA A 277 -18.13 -19.47 -11.05
C ALA A 277 -18.82 -18.46 -11.99
N GLY A 278 -19.82 -17.72 -11.50
CA GLY A 278 -20.52 -16.69 -12.28
C GLY A 278 -21.32 -17.22 -13.47
N ILE A 279 -21.56 -18.54 -13.56
CA ILE A 279 -22.31 -19.19 -14.65
C ILE A 279 -23.78 -18.78 -14.60
N ARG A 280 -24.31 -18.53 -13.40
CA ARG A 280 -25.66 -18.02 -13.17
C ARG A 280 -25.57 -16.65 -12.52
N THR A 281 -26.35 -15.70 -13.00
CA THR A 281 -26.43 -14.35 -12.41
C THR A 281 -26.98 -14.45 -10.98
N PRO A 282 -26.19 -14.11 -9.95
CA PRO A 282 -26.65 -14.10 -8.57
C PRO A 282 -27.70 -13.01 -8.33
N LYS A 283 -28.58 -13.23 -7.35
CA LYS A 283 -29.53 -12.20 -6.89
C LYS A 283 -28.94 -11.43 -5.72
N PRO A 284 -29.19 -10.12 -5.59
CA PRO A 284 -28.83 -9.35 -4.41
C PRO A 284 -29.49 -9.91 -3.14
N ILE A 285 -28.75 -9.98 -2.02
CA ILE A 285 -29.21 -10.60 -0.75
C ILE A 285 -30.55 -10.05 -0.23
N ARG A 286 -30.86 -8.78 -0.50
CA ARG A 286 -32.15 -8.15 -0.13
C ARG A 286 -33.37 -8.84 -0.73
N GLU A 287 -33.23 -9.48 -1.90
CA GLU A 287 -34.33 -10.19 -2.57
C GLU A 287 -34.71 -11.50 -1.87
N LEU A 288 -33.82 -12.03 -1.02
CA LEU A 288 -34.10 -13.21 -0.21
C LEU A 288 -35.26 -12.98 0.76
N ALA A 289 -35.55 -11.71 1.12
CA ALA A 289 -36.72 -11.34 1.91
C ALA A 289 -38.05 -11.74 1.23
N GLY A 290 -38.09 -11.72 -0.11
CA GLY A 290 -39.25 -12.16 -0.89
C GLY A 290 -39.25 -13.66 -1.14
N ASP A 291 -38.08 -14.23 -1.46
CA ASP A 291 -37.95 -15.65 -1.82
C ASP A 291 -38.09 -16.58 -0.60
N LEU A 292 -37.40 -16.28 0.51
CA LEU A 292 -37.37 -17.10 1.74
C LEU A 292 -37.37 -16.20 3.01
N PRO A 293 -38.51 -15.59 3.37
CA PRO A 293 -38.59 -14.54 4.40
C PRO A 293 -38.16 -14.97 5.81
N GLN A 294 -38.36 -16.25 6.17
CA GLN A 294 -37.94 -16.76 7.48
C GLN A 294 -36.42 -16.90 7.56
N ALA A 295 -35.81 -17.49 6.52
CA ALA A 295 -34.36 -17.64 6.44
C ALA A 295 -33.66 -16.26 6.36
N TYR A 296 -34.24 -15.30 5.63
CA TYR A 296 -33.72 -13.93 5.58
C TYR A 296 -33.72 -13.25 6.95
N ARG A 297 -34.83 -13.33 7.72
CA ARG A 297 -34.88 -12.76 9.08
C ARG A 297 -33.83 -13.37 9.98
N GLN A 298 -33.73 -14.69 10.00
CA GLN A 298 -32.69 -15.40 10.76
C GLN A 298 -31.29 -14.98 10.32
N PHE A 299 -31.05 -14.82 9.02
CA PHE A 299 -29.76 -14.39 8.48
C PHE A 299 -29.38 -12.99 8.95
N MET A 300 -30.32 -12.04 8.94
CA MET A 300 -30.09 -10.68 9.44
C MET A 300 -29.75 -10.67 10.94
N ASP A 301 -30.45 -11.47 11.75
CA ASP A 301 -30.16 -11.62 13.19
C ASP A 301 -28.74 -12.19 13.42
N VAL A 302 -28.35 -13.19 12.62
CA VAL A 302 -27.00 -13.77 12.65
C VAL A 302 -25.95 -12.74 12.27
N CYS A 303 -26.15 -11.96 11.21
CA CYS A 303 -25.25 -10.88 10.81
C CYS A 303 -25.05 -9.86 11.93
N ALA A 304 -26.13 -9.44 12.60
CA ALA A 304 -26.05 -8.50 13.72
C ALA A 304 -25.31 -9.10 14.93
N LEU A 305 -25.55 -10.38 15.25
CA LEU A 305 -24.85 -11.08 16.33
C LEU A 305 -23.36 -11.22 16.04
N LEU A 306 -23.00 -11.64 14.82
CA LEU A 306 -21.62 -11.77 14.36
C LEU A 306 -20.87 -10.45 14.44
N GLU A 307 -21.46 -9.37 13.94
CA GLU A 307 -20.84 -8.04 13.99
C GLU A 307 -20.66 -7.55 15.43
N LYS A 308 -21.64 -7.78 16.30
CA LYS A 308 -21.55 -7.42 17.73
C LYS A 308 -20.47 -8.24 18.45
N HIS A 309 -20.39 -9.53 18.16
CA HIS A 309 -19.48 -10.47 18.81
C HIS A 309 -18.03 -10.22 18.42
N TYR A 310 -17.75 -10.17 17.11
CA TYR A 310 -16.40 -9.90 16.60
C TYR A 310 -16.04 -8.42 16.65
N ARG A 311 -17.01 -7.56 16.98
CA ARG A 311 -16.88 -6.09 17.01
C ARG A 311 -16.34 -5.55 15.69
N ASP A 312 -16.58 -6.20 14.56
CA ASP A 312 -16.02 -5.88 13.25
C ASP A 312 -16.92 -6.40 12.11
N VAL A 313 -16.79 -5.85 10.91
CA VAL A 313 -17.55 -6.29 9.74
C VAL A 313 -17.17 -7.71 9.37
N GLN A 314 -18.17 -8.56 9.19
CA GLN A 314 -17.98 -9.96 8.84
C GLN A 314 -18.36 -10.23 7.38
N ASP A 315 -17.53 -11.03 6.72
CA ASP A 315 -17.82 -11.75 5.47
C ASP A 315 -18.34 -13.14 5.86
N VAL A 316 -19.52 -13.49 5.37
CA VAL A 316 -20.34 -14.63 5.82
C VAL A 316 -20.74 -15.48 4.62
N GLU A 317 -20.42 -16.77 4.67
CA GLU A 317 -20.91 -17.76 3.72
C GLU A 317 -22.02 -18.59 4.37
N PHE A 318 -23.15 -18.74 3.67
CA PHE A 318 -24.31 -19.46 4.19
C PHE A 318 -24.96 -20.37 3.14
N THR A 319 -25.69 -21.37 3.62
CA THR A 319 -26.53 -22.25 2.80
C THR A 319 -27.88 -22.41 3.49
N ILE A 320 -28.94 -22.44 2.69
CA ILE A 320 -30.29 -22.74 3.13
C ILE A 320 -30.65 -24.10 2.56
N GLU A 321 -30.99 -25.04 3.43
CA GLU A 321 -31.47 -26.37 3.05
C GLU A 321 -32.91 -26.52 3.53
N HIS A 322 -33.86 -26.66 2.60
CA HIS A 322 -35.30 -26.79 2.88
C HIS A 322 -35.81 -25.71 3.86
N GLY A 323 -35.43 -24.46 3.62
CA GLY A 323 -35.79 -23.32 4.46
C GLY A 323 -34.98 -23.15 5.76
N THR A 324 -34.10 -24.09 6.09
CA THR A 324 -33.24 -24.01 7.29
C THR A 324 -31.91 -23.35 6.95
N LEU A 325 -31.55 -22.26 7.64
CA LEU A 325 -30.29 -21.55 7.46
C LEU A 325 -29.13 -22.26 8.15
N TYR A 326 -28.01 -22.39 7.45
CA TYR A 326 -26.74 -22.89 7.95
C TYR A 326 -25.60 -21.93 7.61
N LEU A 327 -24.69 -21.73 8.57
CA LEU A 327 -23.52 -20.87 8.45
C LEU A 327 -22.29 -21.74 8.19
N LEU A 328 -21.63 -21.48 7.07
CA LEU A 328 -20.50 -22.29 6.61
C LEU A 328 -19.15 -21.68 6.96
N GLN A 329 -19.09 -20.35 7.01
CA GLN A 329 -17.86 -19.62 7.28
C GLN A 329 -18.18 -18.20 7.73
N THR A 330 -17.34 -17.67 8.61
CA THR A 330 -17.24 -16.23 8.83
C THR A 330 -15.78 -15.81 8.97
N ARG A 331 -15.48 -14.57 8.57
CA ARG A 331 -14.17 -13.92 8.78
C ARG A 331 -14.35 -12.41 8.75
N SER A 332 -13.35 -11.68 9.27
CA SER A 332 -13.28 -10.24 9.05
C SER A 332 -13.33 -9.92 7.56
N GLY A 333 -14.30 -9.08 7.16
CA GLY A 333 -14.52 -8.71 5.78
C GLY A 333 -13.38 -7.84 5.26
N LYS A 334 -12.80 -8.19 4.12
CA LYS A 334 -11.91 -7.29 3.37
C LYS A 334 -12.75 -6.11 2.85
N ARG A 335 -12.15 -4.92 2.86
CA ARG A 335 -12.86 -3.67 2.56
C ARG A 335 -11.91 -2.63 1.99
N THR A 336 -12.46 -1.62 1.33
CA THR A 336 -11.68 -0.47 0.83
C THR A 336 -11.22 0.40 2.01
N GLY A 337 -10.23 1.27 1.77
CA GLY A 337 -9.80 2.23 2.79
C GLY A 337 -10.91 3.17 3.25
N GLN A 338 -11.76 3.60 2.32
CA GLN A 338 -12.92 4.45 2.63
C GLN A 338 -13.92 3.72 3.51
N ALA A 339 -14.25 2.48 3.15
CA ALA A 339 -15.13 1.64 3.95
C ALA A 339 -14.53 1.40 5.34
N ALA A 340 -13.21 1.13 5.45
CA ALA A 340 -12.55 0.91 6.73
C ALA A 340 -12.71 2.12 7.68
N VAL A 341 -12.45 3.34 7.20
CA VAL A 341 -12.62 4.58 7.99
C VAL A 341 -14.07 4.76 8.40
N LYS A 342 -15.00 4.67 7.44
CA LYS A 342 -16.43 4.84 7.71
C LYS A 342 -16.95 3.85 8.74
N ILE A 343 -16.61 2.56 8.56
CA ILE A 343 -17.01 1.47 9.45
C ILE A 343 -16.47 1.71 10.85
N ALA A 344 -15.20 2.08 11.00
CA ALA A 344 -14.59 2.34 12.29
C ALA A 344 -15.29 3.50 13.02
N VAL A 345 -15.55 4.60 12.32
CA VAL A 345 -16.26 5.77 12.89
C VAL A 345 -17.69 5.42 13.28
N ASP A 346 -18.44 4.74 12.40
CA ASP A 346 -19.82 4.34 12.69
C ASP A 346 -19.88 3.35 13.87
N MET A 347 -18.93 2.42 13.99
CA MET A 347 -18.85 1.51 15.14
C MET A 347 -18.54 2.22 16.46
N VAL A 348 -17.78 3.33 16.44
CA VAL A 348 -17.59 4.18 17.63
C VAL A 348 -18.90 4.91 17.98
N ARG A 349 -19.59 5.49 17.00
CA ARG A 349 -20.89 6.16 17.20
C ARG A 349 -21.94 5.20 17.76
N GLU A 350 -21.90 3.93 17.33
CA GLU A 350 -22.72 2.83 17.82
C GLU A 350 -22.29 2.28 19.20
N LYS A 351 -21.18 2.77 19.74
CA LYS A 351 -20.55 2.28 20.99
C LYS A 351 -20.16 0.81 20.94
N LEU A 352 -19.92 0.28 19.74
CA LEU A 352 -19.44 -1.08 19.54
C LEU A 352 -17.93 -1.17 19.78
N ILE A 353 -17.18 -0.13 19.41
CA ILE A 353 -15.74 -0.01 19.67
C ILE A 353 -15.40 1.36 20.27
N THR A 354 -14.23 1.45 20.90
CA THR A 354 -13.65 2.70 21.41
C THR A 354 -12.95 3.48 20.30
N LYS A 355 -12.68 4.77 20.52
CA LYS A 355 -11.85 5.60 19.61
C LYS A 355 -10.47 4.97 19.39
N ASP A 356 -9.85 4.47 20.46
CA ASP A 356 -8.53 3.83 20.41
C ASP A 356 -8.55 2.56 19.54
N GLU A 357 -9.58 1.72 19.68
CA GLU A 357 -9.77 0.55 18.81
C GLU A 357 -10.00 0.96 17.35
N ALA A 358 -10.74 2.03 17.09
CA ALA A 358 -10.96 2.52 15.73
C ALA A 358 -9.65 3.01 15.08
N LEU A 359 -8.84 3.76 15.82
CA LEU A 359 -7.53 4.22 15.35
C LEU A 359 -6.59 3.05 15.03
N LEU A 360 -6.54 2.03 15.89
CA LEU A 360 -5.68 0.85 15.67
C LEU A 360 -6.13 -0.03 14.48
N ARG A 361 -7.39 0.06 14.07
CA ARG A 361 -7.95 -0.72 12.95
C ARG A 361 -7.86 -0.01 11.60
N ALA A 362 -7.69 1.31 11.59
CA ALA A 362 -7.50 2.06 10.37
C ALA A 362 -6.07 1.82 9.84
N GLU A 363 -5.94 1.18 8.68
CA GLU A 363 -4.62 1.00 8.07
C GLU A 363 -4.12 2.33 7.47
N PRO A 364 -2.91 2.82 7.81
CA PRO A 364 -2.43 4.10 7.29
C PRO A 364 -2.32 4.15 5.75
N ALA A 365 -1.92 3.04 5.11
CA ALA A 365 -1.84 2.92 3.65
C ALA A 365 -3.23 3.05 2.97
N SER A 366 -4.29 2.63 3.66
CA SER A 366 -5.67 2.81 3.19
C SER A 366 -6.07 4.28 3.17
N LEU A 367 -5.48 5.11 4.04
CA LEU A 367 -5.73 6.55 4.08
C LEU A 367 -5.06 7.25 2.89
N GLU A 368 -3.85 6.83 2.49
CA GLU A 368 -3.13 7.38 1.32
C GLU A 368 -4.01 7.38 0.08
N GLN A 369 -4.72 6.28 -0.20
CA GLN A 369 -5.65 6.17 -1.33
C GLN A 369 -6.79 7.21 -1.30
N LEU A 370 -7.18 7.69 -0.12
CA LEU A 370 -8.25 8.68 0.04
C LEU A 370 -7.77 10.12 -0.15
N LEU A 371 -6.46 10.34 -0.18
CA LEU A 371 -5.84 11.66 -0.27
C LEU A 371 -5.48 12.06 -1.70
N HIS A 372 -5.64 11.14 -2.65
CA HIS A 372 -5.42 11.37 -4.08
C HIS A 372 -6.74 11.31 -4.86
N PRO A 373 -6.86 12.05 -5.98
CA PRO A 373 -7.99 11.91 -6.89
C PRO A 373 -8.08 10.47 -7.40
N ARG A 374 -9.30 9.94 -7.56
CA ARG A 374 -9.52 8.54 -7.99
C ARG A 374 -10.49 8.46 -9.15
N LEU A 375 -10.30 7.46 -10.01
CA LEU A 375 -11.27 7.21 -11.08
C LEU A 375 -12.62 6.84 -10.50
N ASP A 376 -13.68 7.38 -11.08
CA ASP A 376 -15.04 6.96 -10.80
C ASP A 376 -15.15 5.43 -11.06
N PRO A 377 -15.56 4.63 -10.05
CA PRO A 377 -15.71 3.19 -10.20
C PRO A 377 -16.76 2.80 -11.26
N ASP A 378 -17.75 3.65 -11.51
CA ASP A 378 -18.84 3.37 -12.47
C ASP A 378 -18.51 3.86 -13.90
N ALA A 379 -17.38 4.54 -14.10
CA ALA A 379 -16.97 5.03 -15.40
C ALA A 379 -16.38 3.93 -16.30
N THR A 380 -16.74 3.96 -17.59
CA THR A 380 -16.19 3.06 -18.61
C THR A 380 -14.71 3.37 -18.87
N ARG A 381 -13.86 2.35 -18.85
CA ARG A 381 -12.40 2.50 -19.00
C ARG A 381 -11.92 1.79 -20.26
N ARG A 382 -11.21 2.51 -21.13
CA ARG A 382 -10.51 1.93 -22.28
C ARG A 382 -9.01 1.93 -22.01
N VAL A 383 -8.53 0.89 -21.32
CA VAL A 383 -7.10 0.73 -21.00
C VAL A 383 -6.32 0.45 -22.29
N ILE A 384 -5.28 1.24 -22.54
CA ILE A 384 -4.38 1.13 -23.70
C ILE A 384 -2.98 0.65 -23.30
N GLY A 385 -2.61 0.73 -22.03
CA GLY A 385 -1.34 0.20 -21.54
C GLY A 385 -1.26 0.19 -20.03
N LYS A 386 -0.16 -0.38 -19.52
CA LYS A 386 0.10 -0.47 -18.09
C LYS A 386 1.59 -0.30 -17.80
N GLY A 387 1.92 0.49 -16.78
CA GLY A 387 3.26 0.64 -16.22
C GLY A 387 3.28 0.38 -14.72
N LEU A 388 4.33 0.88 -14.07
CA LEU A 388 4.50 0.86 -12.62
C LEU A 388 3.74 2.03 -11.99
N ALA A 389 2.99 1.74 -10.93
CA ALA A 389 2.23 2.70 -10.12
C ALA A 389 3.18 3.55 -9.25
N ALA A 390 3.84 4.56 -9.84
CA ALA A 390 4.93 5.31 -9.22
C ALA A 390 4.47 6.29 -8.15
N SER A 391 3.38 7.00 -8.42
CA SER A 391 2.78 7.97 -7.51
C SER A 391 1.27 7.86 -7.60
N PRO A 392 0.56 7.60 -6.47
CA PRO A 392 -0.86 7.30 -6.45
C PRO A 392 -1.74 8.45 -6.95
N GLY A 393 -2.97 8.09 -7.36
CA GLY A 393 -4.01 9.01 -7.83
C GLY A 393 -4.32 8.87 -9.32
N ALA A 394 -5.35 9.58 -9.77
CA ALA A 394 -5.83 9.58 -11.15
C ALA A 394 -5.79 10.99 -11.74
N ALA A 395 -5.36 11.10 -13.00
CA ALA A 395 -5.31 12.37 -13.72
C ALA A 395 -5.74 12.19 -15.18
N SER A 396 -6.61 13.10 -15.64
CA SER A 396 -7.02 13.22 -17.04
C SER A 396 -6.56 14.56 -17.61
N GLY A 397 -6.10 14.54 -18.86
CA GLY A 397 -5.65 15.74 -19.54
C GLY A 397 -5.19 15.49 -20.96
N VAL A 398 -4.91 16.57 -21.69
CA VAL A 398 -4.32 16.49 -23.02
C VAL A 398 -2.87 16.02 -22.91
N ILE A 399 -2.49 15.04 -23.72
CA ILE A 399 -1.12 14.52 -23.73
C ILE A 399 -0.18 15.51 -24.42
N VAL A 400 0.98 15.73 -23.81
CA VAL A 400 2.09 16.52 -24.37
C VAL A 400 3.40 15.78 -24.19
N PHE A 401 4.37 16.03 -25.06
CA PHE A 401 5.64 15.29 -25.11
C PHE A 401 6.87 16.13 -24.75
N ASP A 402 6.63 17.39 -24.40
CA ASP A 402 7.64 18.42 -24.17
C ASP A 402 7.27 19.23 -22.91
N ALA A 403 8.27 19.57 -22.10
CA ALA A 403 8.08 20.20 -20.79
C ALA A 403 7.71 21.69 -20.89
N ASP A 404 8.29 22.43 -21.84
CA ASP A 404 7.97 23.84 -22.09
C ASP A 404 6.54 23.98 -22.62
N GLU A 405 6.15 23.10 -23.54
CA GLU A 405 4.80 23.07 -24.07
C GLU A 405 3.78 22.65 -23.00
N ALA A 406 4.17 21.78 -22.05
CA ALA A 406 3.34 21.45 -20.89
C ALA A 406 3.05 22.69 -20.02
N VAL A 407 4.05 23.53 -19.75
CA VAL A 407 3.86 24.79 -18.99
C VAL A 407 2.92 25.74 -19.73
N LYS A 408 3.13 25.91 -21.03
CA LYS A 408 2.30 26.78 -21.85
C LYS A 408 0.84 26.35 -21.85
N LEU A 409 0.58 25.07 -22.14
CA LEU A 409 -0.79 24.52 -22.24
C LEU A 409 -1.47 24.37 -20.88
N ALA A 410 -0.72 24.17 -19.80
CA ALA A 410 -1.28 24.03 -18.45
C ALA A 410 -2.01 25.30 -17.95
N THR A 411 -1.74 26.46 -18.54
CA THR A 411 -2.47 27.70 -18.24
C THR A 411 -3.91 27.70 -18.77
N GLU A 412 -4.21 26.88 -19.78
CA GLU A 412 -5.51 26.83 -20.45
C GLU A 412 -6.25 25.50 -20.25
N ARG A 413 -5.51 24.39 -20.10
CA ARG A 413 -6.07 23.03 -20.07
C ARG A 413 -5.34 22.14 -19.06
N LYS A 414 -5.99 21.05 -18.64
CA LYS A 414 -5.34 19.96 -17.90
C LYS A 414 -4.43 19.18 -18.84
N VAL A 415 -3.18 18.92 -18.43
CA VAL A 415 -2.14 18.33 -19.27
C VAL A 415 -1.56 17.06 -18.63
N ILE A 416 -1.26 16.03 -19.43
CA ILE A 416 -0.45 14.87 -19.03
C ILE A 416 0.88 14.91 -19.77
N LEU A 417 1.99 14.99 -19.02
CA LEU A 417 3.33 14.99 -19.61
C LEU A 417 3.77 13.54 -19.85
N ALA A 418 3.95 13.18 -21.12
CA ALA A 418 4.42 11.88 -21.56
C ALA A 418 5.85 11.97 -22.10
N ARG A 419 6.80 11.27 -21.48
CA ARG A 419 8.22 11.29 -21.87
C ARG A 419 8.79 9.89 -21.92
N PRO A 420 9.79 9.58 -22.77
CA PRO A 420 10.50 8.31 -22.65
C PRO A 420 11.10 8.12 -21.25
N GLU A 421 11.74 9.17 -20.76
CA GLU A 421 12.26 9.36 -19.40
C GLU A 421 12.26 10.86 -19.09
N THR A 422 12.19 11.24 -17.82
CA THR A 422 12.27 12.66 -17.39
C THR A 422 13.64 12.95 -16.81
N ASN A 423 14.12 14.18 -16.99
CA ASN A 423 15.36 14.69 -16.38
C ASN A 423 15.08 15.95 -15.52
N PRO A 424 16.07 16.48 -14.79
CA PRO A 424 15.90 17.69 -13.98
C PRO A 424 15.45 18.93 -14.76
N ASP A 425 15.82 19.05 -16.04
CA ASP A 425 15.38 20.17 -16.88
C ASP A 425 13.86 20.14 -17.09
N ASP A 426 13.24 18.96 -17.11
CA ASP A 426 11.79 18.81 -17.31
C ASP A 426 10.94 19.28 -16.09
N ILE A 427 11.56 19.69 -14.97
CA ILE A 427 10.85 19.94 -13.69
C ILE A 427 9.70 20.93 -13.81
N HIS A 428 9.86 21.98 -14.62
CA HIS A 428 8.83 22.99 -14.86
C HIS A 428 7.59 22.37 -15.52
N GLY A 429 7.80 21.44 -16.47
CA GLY A 429 6.73 20.67 -17.10
C GLY A 429 6.05 19.70 -16.12
N LEU A 430 6.82 19.02 -15.27
CA LEU A 430 6.26 18.15 -14.22
C LEU A 430 5.41 18.96 -13.21
N VAL A 431 5.83 20.17 -12.86
CA VAL A 431 5.09 21.10 -11.99
C VAL A 431 3.82 21.63 -12.66
N ALA A 432 3.81 21.76 -13.99
CA ALA A 432 2.63 22.21 -14.73
C ALA A 432 1.61 21.09 -14.99
N ALA A 433 2.05 19.86 -15.27
CA ALA A 433 1.19 18.75 -15.66
C ALA A 433 0.30 18.24 -14.51
N GLN A 434 -0.89 17.71 -14.82
CA GLN A 434 -1.75 17.02 -13.85
C GLN A 434 -1.25 15.62 -13.49
N GLY A 435 -0.46 15.01 -14.37
CA GLY A 435 0.12 13.70 -14.16
C GLY A 435 1.27 13.43 -15.12
N VAL A 436 2.09 12.44 -14.80
CA VAL A 436 3.31 12.10 -15.54
C VAL A 436 3.25 10.66 -16.03
N LEU A 437 3.57 10.45 -17.30
CA LEU A 437 3.66 9.13 -17.92
C LEU A 437 5.06 8.93 -18.50
N THR A 438 5.74 7.86 -18.13
CA THR A 438 7.00 7.47 -18.79
C THR A 438 7.01 6.04 -19.29
N SER A 439 7.62 5.82 -20.46
CA SER A 439 7.79 4.46 -21.01
C SER A 439 8.96 3.72 -20.38
N ARG A 440 9.95 4.45 -19.84
CA ARG A 440 11.10 3.92 -19.10
C ARG A 440 11.15 4.50 -17.69
N GLY A 441 11.92 3.84 -16.82
CA GLY A 441 12.14 4.26 -15.43
C GLY A 441 11.32 3.47 -14.42
N GLY A 442 11.90 3.24 -13.24
CA GLY A 442 11.28 2.51 -12.14
C GLY A 442 10.55 3.40 -11.15
N MET A 443 10.06 2.80 -10.05
CA MET A 443 9.40 3.45 -8.89
C MET A 443 10.22 4.57 -8.21
N THR A 444 11.47 4.71 -8.62
CA THR A 444 12.51 5.57 -8.07
C THR A 444 13.14 6.45 -9.13
N SER A 445 12.59 6.46 -10.35
CA SER A 445 13.00 7.38 -11.40
C SER A 445 12.74 8.83 -11.01
N HIS A 446 13.43 9.77 -11.66
CA HIS A 446 13.22 11.21 -11.46
C HIS A 446 11.72 11.57 -11.50
N ALA A 447 10.98 11.08 -12.50
CA ALA A 447 9.53 11.24 -12.60
C ALA A 447 8.79 10.74 -11.36
N ALA A 448 9.12 9.53 -10.89
CA ALA A 448 8.45 8.92 -9.74
C ALA A 448 8.70 9.69 -8.43
N ILE A 449 9.95 10.12 -8.19
CA ILE A 449 10.33 10.86 -6.99
C ILE A 449 9.67 12.24 -6.97
N VAL A 450 9.78 12.98 -8.07
CA VAL A 450 9.23 14.34 -8.18
C VAL A 450 7.70 14.32 -8.11
N ALA A 451 7.06 13.42 -8.86
CA ALA A 451 5.60 13.30 -8.84
C ALA A 451 5.06 12.90 -7.46
N ARG A 452 5.73 11.98 -6.75
CA ARG A 452 5.34 11.59 -5.39
C ARG A 452 5.51 12.74 -4.40
N GLY A 453 6.60 13.49 -4.49
CA GLY A 453 6.82 14.68 -3.66
C GLY A 453 5.72 15.74 -3.84
N MET A 454 5.23 15.89 -5.08
CA MET A 454 4.16 16.82 -5.45
C MET A 454 2.74 16.25 -5.27
N GLY A 455 2.60 14.96 -4.92
CA GLY A 455 1.31 14.27 -4.84
C GLY A 455 0.60 14.12 -6.18
N LYS A 456 1.33 14.15 -7.30
CA LYS A 456 0.79 14.03 -8.65
C LYS A 456 0.76 12.57 -9.10
N PRO A 457 -0.31 12.11 -9.77
CA PRO A 457 -0.36 10.79 -10.37
C PRO A 457 0.80 10.54 -11.33
N ALA A 458 1.49 9.41 -11.17
CA ALA A 458 2.55 9.01 -12.08
C ALA A 458 2.53 7.51 -12.40
N VAL A 459 2.59 7.21 -13.69
CA VAL A 459 2.80 5.87 -14.24
C VAL A 459 4.15 5.87 -14.94
N VAL A 460 5.08 5.04 -14.47
CA VAL A 460 6.46 5.00 -15.01
C VAL A 460 6.80 3.61 -15.53
N GLY A 461 7.74 3.50 -16.45
CA GLY A 461 8.15 2.20 -16.98
C GLY A 461 7.03 1.46 -17.70
N ALA A 462 6.14 2.19 -18.39
CA ALA A 462 5.11 1.60 -19.23
C ALA A 462 5.73 1.10 -20.55
N GLU A 463 6.52 0.03 -20.49
CA GLU A 463 7.29 -0.52 -21.63
C GLU A 463 6.40 -0.93 -22.81
N SER A 464 5.12 -1.23 -22.56
CA SER A 464 4.14 -1.52 -23.61
C SER A 464 3.74 -0.31 -24.44
N LEU A 465 4.14 0.90 -24.04
CA LEU A 465 3.83 2.17 -24.70
C LEU A 465 5.07 2.74 -25.37
N GLY A 466 5.02 2.94 -26.69
CA GLY A 466 6.07 3.59 -27.47
C GLY A 466 5.86 5.10 -27.46
N ILE A 467 6.63 5.84 -26.66
CA ILE A 467 6.59 7.31 -26.61
C ILE A 467 7.68 7.86 -27.55
N ASP A 468 7.28 8.60 -28.57
CA ASP A 468 8.17 9.31 -29.50
C ASP A 468 7.99 10.81 -29.32
N ALA A 469 8.96 11.45 -28.65
CA ALA A 469 8.91 12.87 -28.35
C ALA A 469 9.16 13.75 -29.58
N GLU A 470 9.92 13.28 -30.59
CA GLU A 470 10.17 14.03 -31.82
C GLU A 470 8.92 14.03 -32.71
N ALA A 471 8.30 12.86 -32.88
CA ALA A 471 7.06 12.70 -33.64
C ALA A 471 5.81 13.15 -32.87
N ARG A 472 5.94 13.50 -31.57
CA ARG A 472 4.86 13.96 -30.68
C ARG A 472 3.67 13.00 -30.65
N GLN A 473 3.96 11.71 -30.49
CA GLN A 473 2.97 10.64 -30.48
C GLN A 473 3.31 9.53 -29.48
N LEU A 474 2.27 8.85 -29.00
CA LEU A 474 2.32 7.66 -28.18
C LEU A 474 1.66 6.51 -28.92
N THR A 475 2.35 5.36 -29.00
CA THR A 475 1.85 4.14 -29.65
C THR A 475 1.57 3.04 -28.62
N ALA A 476 0.42 2.38 -28.74
CA ALA A 476 -0.07 1.35 -27.84
C ALA A 476 -0.69 0.21 -28.67
N GLY A 477 0.14 -0.72 -29.15
CA GLY A 477 -0.28 -1.70 -30.16
C GLY A 477 -0.77 -1.00 -31.43
N ASP A 478 -2.03 -1.20 -31.79
CA ASP A 478 -2.67 -0.58 -32.98
C ASP A 478 -3.22 0.84 -32.72
N VAL A 479 -3.14 1.33 -31.48
CA VAL A 479 -3.66 2.67 -31.11
C VAL A 479 -2.52 3.69 -31.16
N VAL A 480 -2.74 4.80 -31.86
CA VAL A 480 -1.83 5.96 -31.90
C VAL A 480 -2.54 7.16 -31.27
N VAL A 481 -1.88 7.78 -30.29
CA VAL A 481 -2.35 8.96 -29.57
C VAL A 481 -1.41 10.11 -29.90
N HIS A 482 -1.96 11.23 -30.39
CA HIS A 482 -1.19 12.40 -30.80
C HIS A 482 -1.22 13.48 -29.73
N GLN A 483 -0.27 14.41 -29.81
CA GLN A 483 -0.28 15.58 -28.93
C GLN A 483 -1.62 16.33 -29.02
N GLY A 484 -2.19 16.65 -27.85
CA GLY A 484 -3.50 17.30 -27.74
C GLY A 484 -4.66 16.33 -27.54
N ASP A 485 -4.48 15.03 -27.80
CA ASP A 485 -5.48 14.01 -27.47
C ASP A 485 -5.61 13.84 -25.95
N VAL A 486 -6.80 13.52 -25.47
CA VAL A 486 -7.04 13.31 -24.04
C VAL A 486 -6.72 11.88 -23.65
N ILE A 487 -5.92 11.73 -22.60
CA ILE A 487 -5.68 10.47 -21.93
C ILE A 487 -5.97 10.59 -20.44
N THR A 488 -6.15 9.45 -19.80
CA THR A 488 -6.22 9.34 -18.34
C THR A 488 -5.19 8.34 -17.84
N ILE A 489 -4.51 8.68 -16.75
CA ILE A 489 -3.60 7.78 -16.05
C ILE A 489 -4.10 7.52 -14.63
N ASP A 490 -3.91 6.29 -14.15
CA ASP A 490 -4.10 5.93 -12.75
C ASP A 490 -2.77 5.45 -12.17
N GLY A 491 -2.10 6.34 -11.45
CA GLY A 491 -0.84 6.09 -10.77
C GLY A 491 -0.96 5.17 -9.56
N SER A 492 -2.16 4.72 -9.19
CA SER A 492 -2.38 3.72 -8.13
C SER A 492 -2.37 2.29 -8.68
N THR A 493 -2.88 2.10 -9.90
CA THR A 493 -2.95 0.78 -10.56
C THR A 493 -1.89 0.62 -11.65
N GLY A 494 -1.29 1.73 -12.10
CA GLY A 494 -0.36 1.78 -13.22
C GLY A 494 -1.03 1.82 -14.59
N GLU A 495 -2.36 1.99 -14.65
CA GLU A 495 -3.13 1.91 -15.89
C GLU A 495 -3.11 3.22 -16.69
N VAL A 496 -3.04 3.11 -18.02
CA VAL A 496 -3.14 4.23 -18.97
C VAL A 496 -4.35 3.99 -19.86
N MET A 497 -5.21 5.00 -19.98
CA MET A 497 -6.52 4.90 -20.60
C MET A 497 -6.69 5.96 -21.69
N LEU A 498 -7.36 5.58 -22.77
CA LEU A 498 -7.71 6.51 -23.85
C LEU A 498 -8.97 7.31 -23.49
N GLY A 499 -8.91 8.62 -23.66
CA GLY A 499 -10.02 9.54 -23.38
C GLY A 499 -10.05 10.02 -21.92
N GLU A 500 -11.01 10.90 -21.65
CA GLU A 500 -11.29 11.40 -20.31
C GLU A 500 -12.10 10.37 -19.53
N VAL A 501 -11.63 10.02 -18.34
CA VAL A 501 -12.38 9.21 -17.38
C VAL A 501 -12.69 10.10 -16.17
N PRO A 502 -13.96 10.21 -15.74
CA PRO A 502 -14.32 11.02 -14.58
C PRO A 502 -13.48 10.69 -13.35
N VAL A 503 -12.98 11.75 -12.70
CA VAL A 503 -12.16 11.67 -11.48
C VAL A 503 -12.94 12.25 -10.31
N ILE A 504 -12.95 11.53 -9.19
CA ILE A 504 -13.49 11.96 -7.91
C ILE A 504 -12.35 12.60 -7.11
N GLU A 505 -12.51 13.88 -6.78
CA GLU A 505 -11.53 14.63 -5.98
C GLU A 505 -11.54 14.15 -4.51
N PRO A 506 -10.37 14.11 -3.86
CA PRO A 506 -10.28 13.68 -2.47
C PRO A 506 -10.88 14.74 -1.55
N SER A 507 -11.64 14.29 -0.55
CA SER A 507 -12.17 15.14 0.53
C SER A 507 -11.82 14.53 1.87
N LEU A 508 -11.22 15.33 2.74
CA LEU A 508 -10.99 14.97 4.15
C LEU A 508 -12.25 15.10 5.02
N ALA A 509 -13.32 15.67 4.48
CA ALA A 509 -14.52 15.95 5.28
C ALA A 509 -15.21 14.67 5.76
N GLY A 510 -16.00 14.79 6.82
CA GLY A 510 -16.81 13.70 7.35
C GLY A 510 -16.01 12.75 8.23
N GLU A 511 -16.09 11.45 7.95
CA GLU A 511 -15.52 10.41 8.81
C GLU A 511 -13.98 10.45 8.88
N ILE A 512 -13.29 10.94 7.84
CA ILE A 512 -11.82 11.05 7.84
C ILE A 512 -11.36 12.13 8.82
N GLU A 513 -11.93 13.33 8.75
CA GLU A 513 -11.67 14.42 9.69
C GLU A 513 -11.93 13.99 11.14
N GLU A 514 -13.04 13.28 11.38
CA GLU A 514 -13.37 12.79 12.72
C GLU A 514 -12.33 11.78 13.24
N LEU A 515 -11.89 10.83 12.41
CA LEU A 515 -10.83 9.89 12.76
C LEU A 515 -9.50 10.60 13.05
N LEU A 516 -9.11 11.56 12.21
CA LEU A 516 -7.88 12.32 12.35
C LEU A 516 -7.88 13.26 13.55
N ARG A 517 -9.05 13.77 13.95
CA ARG A 517 -9.21 14.50 15.20
C ARG A 517 -8.98 13.59 16.41
N TRP A 518 -9.50 12.36 16.39
CA TRP A 518 -9.20 11.38 17.44
C TRP A 518 -7.72 11.01 17.46
N ALA A 519 -7.07 10.94 16.30
CA ALA A 519 -5.62 10.72 16.23
C ALA A 519 -4.85 11.86 16.92
N ASP A 520 -5.24 13.10 16.68
CA ASP A 520 -4.63 14.28 17.33
C ASP A 520 -4.85 14.32 18.85
N GLU A 521 -6.01 13.85 19.34
CA GLU A 521 -6.27 13.73 20.78
C GLU A 521 -5.32 12.73 21.49
N VAL A 522 -4.74 11.79 20.73
CA VAL A 522 -3.98 10.66 21.27
C VAL A 522 -2.48 10.78 21.06
N ARG A 523 -2.04 11.27 19.90
CA ARG A 523 -0.62 11.34 19.55
C ARG A 523 0.14 12.32 20.45
N THR A 524 1.43 12.06 20.62
CA THR A 524 2.37 12.96 21.30
C THR A 524 3.40 13.56 20.36
N LEU A 525 3.78 12.83 19.31
CA LEU A 525 4.63 13.37 18.24
C LEU A 525 3.93 14.51 17.51
N GLY A 526 4.67 15.60 17.32
CA GLY A 526 4.29 16.65 16.39
C GLY A 526 4.32 16.15 14.94
N VAL A 527 3.46 16.69 14.09
CA VAL A 527 3.49 16.40 12.64
C VAL A 527 3.64 17.69 11.87
N ARG A 528 4.85 17.91 11.35
CA ARG A 528 5.20 19.04 10.48
C ARG A 528 5.19 18.60 9.02
N ALA A 529 5.35 19.55 8.10
CA ALA A 529 5.43 19.27 6.68
C ALA A 529 6.76 19.70 6.05
N ASN A 530 7.13 19.01 4.97
CA ASN A 530 8.18 19.42 4.05
C ASN A 530 7.48 20.23 2.95
N ALA A 531 7.67 21.54 2.94
CA ALA A 531 6.98 22.47 2.04
C ALA A 531 7.90 23.64 1.70
N ASP A 532 8.08 23.86 0.40
CA ASP A 532 9.07 24.82 -0.11
C ASP A 532 8.42 26.09 -0.66
N TYR A 533 7.09 26.07 -0.85
CA TYR A 533 6.31 27.19 -1.40
C TYR A 533 5.08 27.50 -0.54
N PRO A 534 4.53 28.74 -0.62
CA PRO A 534 3.32 29.13 0.14
C PRO A 534 2.11 28.22 -0.14
N ARG A 535 1.93 27.80 -1.40
CA ARG A 535 0.86 26.87 -1.79
C ARG A 535 0.95 25.51 -1.09
N ASP A 536 2.17 25.00 -0.93
CA ASP A 536 2.43 23.70 -0.31
C ASP A 536 2.27 23.81 1.22
N ALA A 537 2.70 24.95 1.79
CA ALA A 537 2.49 25.30 3.20
C ALA A 537 0.98 25.36 3.53
N ARG A 538 0.18 26.05 2.70
CA ARG A 538 -1.27 26.08 2.85
C ARG A 538 -1.87 24.68 2.80
N LYS A 539 -1.45 23.87 1.82
CA LYS A 539 -1.96 22.51 1.67
C LYS A 539 -1.62 21.62 2.87
N ALA A 540 -0.42 21.76 3.41
CA ALA A 540 -0.01 21.07 4.63
C ALA A 540 -0.89 21.44 5.83
N LEU A 541 -1.27 22.72 5.98
CA LEU A 541 -2.16 23.18 7.05
C LEU A 541 -3.58 22.60 6.90
N GLU A 542 -4.11 22.53 5.68
CA GLU A 542 -5.40 21.85 5.41
C GLU A 542 -5.39 20.39 5.85
N PHE A 543 -4.24 19.72 5.75
CA PHE A 543 -4.04 18.34 6.21
C PHE A 543 -3.71 18.21 7.72
N GLY A 544 -3.59 19.33 8.43
CA GLY A 544 -3.36 19.39 9.87
C GLY A 544 -1.89 19.42 10.28
N ALA A 545 -0.99 19.92 9.43
CA ALA A 545 0.40 20.13 9.81
C ALA A 545 0.53 21.22 10.89
N GLU A 546 1.47 21.02 11.81
CA GLU A 546 1.71 21.91 12.96
C GLU A 546 2.87 22.90 12.71
N GLY A 547 3.45 22.87 11.51
CA GLY A 547 4.54 23.73 11.07
C GLY A 547 5.27 23.15 9.87
N ILE A 548 6.40 23.74 9.50
CA ILE A 548 7.29 23.23 8.46
C ILE A 548 8.53 22.65 9.13
N GLY A 549 8.82 21.37 8.88
CA GLY A 549 10.02 20.70 9.39
C GLY A 549 11.16 20.69 8.38
N LEU A 550 10.89 21.05 7.12
CA LEU A 550 11.89 21.27 6.08
C LEU A 550 11.34 22.14 4.94
N CYS A 551 11.86 23.35 4.80
CA CYS A 551 11.76 24.18 3.59
C CYS A 551 13.12 24.17 2.89
N ARG A 552 13.15 23.63 1.67
CA ARG A 552 14.34 23.54 0.80
C ARG A 552 14.50 24.81 -0.01
N THR A 553 15.65 25.46 0.13
CA THR A 553 15.90 26.73 -0.56
C THR A 553 16.40 26.54 -1.98
N GLU A 554 16.94 25.36 -2.28
CA GLU A 554 17.40 24.95 -3.61
C GLU A 554 16.34 25.13 -4.70
N HIS A 555 15.11 24.68 -4.43
CA HIS A 555 14.00 24.72 -5.38
C HIS A 555 13.64 26.16 -5.75
N MET A 556 13.77 27.08 -4.79
CA MET A 556 13.54 28.51 -5.01
C MET A 556 14.57 29.12 -5.97
N PHE A 557 15.74 28.51 -6.17
CA PHE A 557 16.75 29.01 -7.12
C PHE A 557 16.62 28.41 -8.52
N MET A 558 15.93 27.28 -8.64
CA MET A 558 15.75 26.55 -9.91
C MET A 558 14.65 27.13 -10.81
N GLU A 559 13.88 28.12 -10.33
CA GLU A 559 12.85 28.76 -11.15
C GLU A 559 13.45 29.50 -12.35
N ALA A 560 12.74 29.50 -13.48
CA ALA A 560 13.26 29.97 -14.77
C ALA A 560 13.79 31.42 -14.75
N GLU A 561 13.20 32.30 -13.95
CA GLU A 561 13.64 33.70 -13.82
C GLU A 561 14.85 33.89 -12.90
N ARG A 562 15.15 32.89 -12.06
CA ARG A 562 16.16 32.96 -10.99
C ARG A 562 17.39 32.15 -11.31
N LEU A 563 17.23 31.03 -12.01
CA LEU A 563 18.32 30.16 -12.45
C LEU A 563 19.41 30.94 -13.21
N PRO A 564 19.12 31.86 -14.14
CA PRO A 564 20.17 32.66 -14.80
C PRO A 564 20.96 33.54 -13.82
N ILE A 565 20.33 34.04 -12.76
CA ILE A 565 20.99 34.85 -11.73
C ILE A 565 21.87 33.97 -10.83
N MET A 566 21.41 32.76 -10.52
CA MET A 566 22.19 31.74 -9.82
C MET A 566 23.42 31.33 -10.64
N GLN A 567 23.26 31.13 -11.94
CA GLN A 567 24.38 30.86 -12.85
C GLN A 567 25.36 32.04 -12.90
N GLN A 568 24.88 33.29 -12.93
CA GLN A 568 25.75 34.47 -12.82
C GLN A 568 26.56 34.48 -11.52
N MET A 569 25.93 34.13 -10.39
CA MET A 569 26.60 33.99 -9.09
C MET A 569 27.70 32.93 -9.15
N ILE A 570 27.44 31.77 -9.76
CA ILE A 570 28.40 30.68 -9.91
C ILE A 570 29.55 31.06 -10.84
N MET A 571 29.29 31.84 -11.88
CA MET A 571 30.29 32.29 -12.86
C MET A 571 31.15 33.47 -12.37
N ALA A 572 30.74 34.15 -11.28
CA ALA A 572 31.43 35.32 -10.74
C ALA A 572 32.90 35.02 -10.37
N ALA A 573 33.81 35.90 -10.81
CA ALA A 573 35.25 35.77 -10.57
C ALA A 573 35.67 36.41 -9.24
N THR A 574 34.89 37.37 -8.75
CA THR A 574 35.16 38.10 -7.50
C THR A 574 33.99 37.98 -6.51
N GLU A 575 34.27 38.15 -5.22
CA GLU A 575 33.24 38.22 -4.18
C GLU A 575 32.23 39.36 -4.46
N GLY A 576 32.70 40.52 -4.95
CA GLY A 576 31.82 41.65 -5.27
C GLY A 576 30.80 41.35 -6.37
N GLU A 577 31.22 40.70 -7.44
CA GLU A 577 30.31 40.21 -8.50
C GLU A 577 29.33 39.17 -7.96
N ARG A 578 29.80 38.28 -7.09
CA ARG A 578 28.95 37.25 -6.46
C ARG A 578 27.88 37.88 -5.57
N ARG A 579 28.26 38.84 -4.73
CA ARG A 579 27.33 39.60 -3.88
C ARG A 579 26.29 40.35 -4.70
N ALA A 580 26.67 40.96 -5.83
CA ALA A 580 25.70 41.63 -6.71
C ALA A 580 24.65 40.66 -7.29
N ALA A 581 25.03 39.42 -7.64
CA ALA A 581 24.07 38.41 -8.06
C ALA A 581 23.20 37.91 -6.89
N LEU A 582 23.81 37.71 -5.72
CA LEU A 582 23.12 37.31 -4.49
C LEU A 582 22.09 38.36 -4.02
N ASP A 583 22.39 39.65 -4.12
CA ASP A 583 21.47 40.75 -3.75
C ASP A 583 20.20 40.74 -4.61
N ARG A 584 20.31 40.31 -5.88
CA ARG A 584 19.13 40.12 -6.75
C ARG A 584 18.32 38.90 -6.34
N LEU A 585 18.98 37.79 -6.01
CA LEU A 585 18.33 36.57 -5.52
C LEU A 585 17.64 36.78 -4.16
N LEU A 586 18.19 37.64 -3.31
CA LEU A 586 17.62 37.99 -2.00
C LEU A 586 16.19 38.49 -2.13
N LEU A 587 15.90 39.31 -3.14
CA LEU A 587 14.56 39.88 -3.33
C LEU A 587 13.51 38.79 -3.58
N PHE A 588 13.85 37.80 -4.42
CA PHE A 588 12.97 36.67 -4.72
C PHE A 588 12.75 35.79 -3.49
N GLN A 589 13.83 35.36 -2.82
CA GLN A 589 13.72 34.52 -1.63
C GLN A 589 12.95 35.21 -0.50
N LYS A 590 13.17 36.52 -0.30
CA LYS A 590 12.44 37.28 0.73
C LYS A 590 10.93 37.22 0.47
N GLU A 591 10.48 37.39 -0.77
CA GLU A 591 9.05 37.33 -1.08
C GLU A 591 8.47 35.91 -0.92
N ASP A 592 9.22 34.86 -1.29
CA ASP A 592 8.78 33.48 -1.03
C ASP A 592 8.61 33.22 0.47
N PHE A 593 9.61 33.60 1.28
CA PHE A 593 9.55 33.43 2.73
C PHE A 593 8.42 34.24 3.36
N LYS A 594 8.15 35.47 2.89
CA LYS A 594 6.98 36.24 3.33
C LYS A 594 5.69 35.47 3.05
N GLY A 595 5.56 34.89 1.86
CA GLY A 595 4.43 34.03 1.51
C GLY A 595 4.30 32.84 2.46
N ILE A 596 5.38 32.13 2.74
CA ILE A 596 5.37 30.96 3.65
C ILE A 596 5.00 31.37 5.08
N PHE A 597 5.60 32.44 5.60
CA PHE A 597 5.32 32.94 6.94
C PHE A 597 3.87 33.41 7.12
N ARG A 598 3.26 34.03 6.09
CA ARG A 598 1.84 34.41 6.12
C ARG A 598 0.91 33.21 6.29
N GLU A 599 1.20 32.13 5.58
CA GLU A 599 0.40 30.90 5.68
C GLU A 599 0.61 30.23 7.05
N MET A 600 1.86 30.10 7.49
CA MET A 600 2.21 29.39 8.72
C MET A 600 1.90 30.16 10.01
N ARG A 601 1.84 31.50 9.94
CA ARG A 601 1.56 32.41 11.05
C ARG A 601 2.52 32.21 12.22
N ASP A 602 1.99 31.74 13.35
CA ASP A 602 2.67 31.49 14.61
C ASP A 602 3.29 30.09 14.71
N ARG A 603 3.19 29.29 13.64
CA ARG A 603 3.80 27.97 13.57
C ARG A 603 5.28 28.04 13.19
N PRO A 604 6.11 27.12 13.70
CA PRO A 604 7.54 27.07 13.39
C PRO A 604 7.78 26.71 11.92
N VAL A 605 8.79 27.35 11.32
CA VAL A 605 9.20 27.13 9.93
C VAL A 605 10.70 26.86 9.87
N ILE A 606 11.07 25.59 9.71
CA ILE A 606 12.45 25.17 9.52
C ILE A 606 12.87 25.40 8.07
N ILE A 607 13.85 26.27 7.86
CA ILE A 607 14.40 26.63 6.55
C ILE A 607 15.83 26.10 6.47
N ARG A 608 16.08 25.21 5.51
CA ARG A 608 17.41 24.66 5.26
C ARG A 608 18.18 25.58 4.32
N LEU A 609 19.38 25.97 4.73
CA LEU A 609 20.30 26.69 3.87
C LEU A 609 20.72 25.85 2.65
N LEU A 610 21.33 26.48 1.65
CA LEU A 610 21.68 25.84 0.39
C LEU A 610 22.51 24.57 0.61
N ASP A 611 22.00 23.46 0.10
CA ASP A 611 22.57 22.12 0.29
C ASP A 611 23.32 21.56 -0.93
N PRO A 612 22.85 21.64 -2.18
CA PRO A 612 23.45 20.94 -3.31
C PRO A 612 24.76 21.61 -3.77
N PRO A 613 25.65 20.84 -4.41
CA PRO A 613 26.85 21.38 -5.03
C PRO A 613 26.49 22.30 -6.19
N LEU A 614 27.33 23.32 -6.44
CA LEU A 614 27.04 24.37 -7.42
C LEU A 614 26.87 23.86 -8.85
N HIS A 615 27.45 22.71 -9.21
CA HIS A 615 27.33 22.16 -10.56
C HIS A 615 25.90 21.69 -10.89
N GLU A 616 25.04 21.43 -9.90
CA GLU A 616 23.64 21.07 -10.14
C GLU A 616 22.81 22.21 -10.75
N PHE A 617 23.25 23.47 -10.62
CA PHE A 617 22.61 24.63 -11.25
C PHE A 617 23.17 24.96 -12.64
N LEU A 618 24.15 24.18 -13.12
CA LEU A 618 24.78 24.37 -14.42
C LEU A 618 24.36 23.25 -15.38
N PRO A 619 24.42 23.48 -16.70
CA PRO A 619 24.19 22.43 -17.69
C PRO A 619 25.14 21.25 -17.50
N ARG A 620 24.68 20.05 -17.88
CA ARG A 620 25.49 18.83 -17.79
C ARG A 620 26.79 18.97 -18.58
N LEU A 621 27.88 18.49 -17.99
CA LEU A 621 29.22 18.56 -18.59
C LEU A 621 29.26 17.93 -19.99
N GLU A 622 28.61 16.79 -20.15
CA GLU A 622 28.57 16.02 -21.40
C GLU A 622 27.86 16.81 -22.51
N ASP A 623 26.68 17.35 -22.23
CA ASP A 623 25.90 18.14 -23.18
C ASP A 623 26.67 19.38 -23.62
N LEU A 624 27.24 20.11 -22.65
CA LEU A 624 27.98 21.32 -22.92
C LEU A 624 29.29 21.05 -23.69
N LEU A 625 29.93 19.91 -23.43
CA LEU A 625 31.11 19.48 -24.18
C LEU A 625 30.76 19.17 -25.64
N VAL A 626 29.64 18.47 -25.87
CA VAL A 626 29.12 18.20 -27.21
C VAL A 626 28.77 19.51 -27.92
N GLU A 627 27.99 20.38 -27.28
CA GLU A 627 27.56 21.68 -27.82
C GLU A 627 28.77 22.53 -28.25
N VAL A 628 29.74 22.74 -27.36
CA VAL A 628 30.96 23.52 -27.66
C VAL A 628 31.76 22.88 -28.79
N THR A 629 31.82 21.55 -28.86
CA THR A 629 32.54 20.85 -29.92
C THR A 629 31.83 21.00 -31.28
N GLU A 630 30.50 20.89 -31.30
CA GLU A 630 29.70 21.10 -32.51
C GLU A 630 29.82 22.53 -33.03
N MET A 631 29.70 23.54 -32.15
CA MET A 631 29.86 24.96 -32.52
C MET A 631 31.24 25.21 -33.15
N ARG A 632 32.31 24.64 -32.56
CA ARG A 632 33.67 24.71 -33.12
C ARG A 632 33.77 24.08 -34.49
N LEU A 633 33.15 22.92 -34.70
CA LEU A 633 33.17 22.22 -35.99
C LEU A 633 32.35 22.94 -37.07
N ARG A 634 31.23 23.57 -36.70
CA ARG A 634 30.37 24.37 -37.60
C ARG A 634 30.93 25.77 -37.88
N GLY A 635 31.98 26.19 -37.18
CA GLY A 635 32.57 27.53 -37.31
C GLY A 635 31.70 28.63 -36.71
N GLU A 636 30.79 28.29 -35.80
CA GLU A 636 29.92 29.23 -35.10
C GLU A 636 30.76 30.03 -34.07
N THR A 637 30.75 31.35 -34.19
CA THR A 637 31.55 32.25 -33.33
C THR A 637 30.72 33.05 -32.34
N ASP A 638 29.42 33.22 -32.62
CA ASP A 638 28.49 33.89 -31.72
C ASP A 638 28.18 33.00 -30.50
N GLY A 639 28.28 33.54 -29.29
CA GLY A 639 28.08 32.81 -28.03
C GLY A 639 29.13 31.73 -27.68
N LEU A 640 30.00 31.31 -28.60
CA LEU A 640 30.98 30.23 -28.37
C LEU A 640 31.90 30.52 -27.18
N ARG A 641 32.38 31.77 -27.06
CA ARG A 641 33.30 32.14 -25.97
C ARG A 641 32.66 32.01 -24.59
N ASP A 642 31.37 32.32 -24.48
CA ASP A 642 30.61 32.22 -23.23
C ASP A 642 30.36 30.76 -22.89
N LYS A 643 29.97 29.94 -23.87
CA LYS A 643 29.82 28.48 -23.72
C LYS A 643 31.13 27.80 -23.33
N GLU A 644 32.27 28.23 -23.89
CA GLU A 644 33.60 27.75 -23.49
C GLU A 644 33.98 28.16 -22.06
N ALA A 645 33.61 29.37 -21.63
CA ALA A 645 33.82 29.81 -20.25
C ALA A 645 32.96 29.00 -19.28
N LEU A 646 31.69 28.76 -19.63
CA LEU A 646 30.78 27.90 -18.89
C LEU A 646 31.32 26.47 -18.80
N LEU A 647 31.80 25.90 -19.91
CA LEU A 647 32.37 24.55 -19.94
C LEU A 647 33.57 24.43 -18.99
N ARG A 648 34.48 25.40 -19.03
CA ARG A 648 35.61 25.46 -18.08
C ARG A 648 35.12 25.53 -16.63
N ARG A 649 34.08 26.30 -16.35
CA ARG A 649 33.52 26.41 -14.99
C ARG A 649 32.89 25.09 -14.52
N VAL A 650 32.08 24.45 -15.37
CA VAL A 650 31.48 23.15 -15.10
C VAL A 650 32.57 22.11 -14.83
N GLN A 651 33.64 22.08 -15.64
CA GLN A 651 34.78 21.17 -15.43
C GLN A 651 35.47 21.37 -14.08
N VAL A 652 35.61 22.62 -13.62
CA VAL A 652 36.22 22.94 -12.31
C VAL A 652 35.31 22.53 -11.15
N LEU A 653 34.00 22.66 -11.30
CA LEU A 653 33.01 22.32 -10.28
C LEU A 653 32.56 20.85 -10.33
N HIS A 654 32.99 20.10 -11.35
CA HIS A 654 32.65 18.71 -11.51
C HIS A 654 33.33 17.86 -10.43
N GLU A 655 32.55 16.98 -9.82
CA GLU A 655 33.01 16.09 -8.76
C GLU A 655 32.70 14.64 -9.11
N PHE A 656 33.60 13.73 -8.72
CA PHE A 656 33.38 12.29 -8.92
C PHE A 656 32.19 11.75 -8.13
N ASN A 657 31.96 12.29 -6.92
CA ASN A 657 30.87 11.86 -6.03
C ASN A 657 30.19 13.11 -5.43
N PRO A 658 29.29 13.78 -6.19
CA PRO A 658 28.62 15.01 -5.77
C PRO A 658 27.93 14.94 -4.40
N MET A 659 27.36 13.78 -4.08
CA MET A 659 26.68 13.51 -2.80
C MET A 659 27.58 13.73 -1.57
N LEU A 660 28.90 13.53 -1.69
CA LEU A 660 29.87 13.69 -0.60
C LEU A 660 30.82 14.88 -0.81
N GLY A 661 30.57 15.73 -1.80
CA GLY A 661 31.48 16.76 -2.27
C GLY A 661 31.37 18.12 -1.58
N LEU A 662 31.67 19.19 -2.34
CA LEU A 662 31.64 20.58 -1.91
C LEU A 662 30.20 21.12 -1.95
N ARG A 663 29.48 20.88 -0.87
CA ARG A 663 28.07 21.21 -0.71
C ARG A 663 27.72 21.53 0.74
N GLY A 664 26.47 21.91 1.02
CA GLY A 664 25.98 22.19 2.37
C GLY A 664 26.84 23.17 3.18
N CYS A 665 27.10 22.88 4.46
CA CYS A 665 27.91 23.77 5.31
C CYS A 665 29.32 24.04 4.75
N ARG A 666 29.90 23.10 3.98
CA ARG A 666 31.25 23.26 3.40
C ARG A 666 31.27 24.37 2.37
N LEU A 667 30.23 24.42 1.53
CA LEU A 667 30.05 25.48 0.55
C LEU A 667 29.89 26.83 1.26
N GLY A 668 29.07 26.88 2.31
CA GLY A 668 28.88 28.07 3.14
C GLY A 668 30.13 28.51 3.93
N ILE A 669 31.07 27.61 4.22
CA ILE A 669 32.36 27.96 4.83
C ILE A 669 33.28 28.61 3.81
N LEU A 670 33.31 28.10 2.56
CA LEU A 670 34.16 28.65 1.51
C LEU A 670 33.62 29.94 0.92
N TYR A 671 32.31 30.07 0.82
CA TYR A 671 31.60 31.22 0.27
C TYR A 671 30.52 31.70 1.26
N PRO A 672 30.93 32.31 2.39
CA PRO A 672 30.03 32.77 3.45
C PRO A 672 28.85 33.58 2.93
N GLU A 673 29.09 34.47 1.97
CA GLU A 673 28.13 35.40 1.41
C GLU A 673 26.84 34.73 0.89
N ILE A 674 26.91 33.44 0.50
CA ILE A 674 25.73 32.65 0.11
C ILE A 674 24.80 32.47 1.32
N ASN A 675 25.31 31.96 2.44
CA ASN A 675 24.52 31.76 3.66
C ASN A 675 24.11 33.11 4.28
N GLU A 676 24.97 34.13 4.21
CA GLU A 676 24.65 35.49 4.68
C GLU A 676 23.41 36.04 3.97
N MET A 677 23.35 35.89 2.64
CA MET A 677 22.22 36.33 1.82
C MET A 677 20.93 35.61 2.23
N GLN A 678 20.98 34.29 2.40
CA GLN A 678 19.81 33.51 2.78
C GLN A 678 19.27 33.90 4.15
N VAL A 679 20.14 34.04 5.16
CA VAL A 679 19.73 34.49 6.50
C VAL A 679 19.17 35.92 6.45
N ARG A 680 19.73 36.79 5.60
CA ARG A 680 19.15 38.12 5.34
C ARG A 680 17.74 38.02 4.76
N ALA A 681 17.53 37.23 3.72
CA ALA A 681 16.22 37.04 3.11
C ALA A 681 15.18 36.51 4.12
N ILE A 682 15.54 35.51 4.92
CA ILE A 682 14.68 34.89 5.95
C ILE A 682 14.26 35.92 7.00
N LEU A 683 15.22 36.62 7.61
CA LEU A 683 14.94 37.51 8.74
C LEU A 683 14.31 38.83 8.30
N LEU A 684 14.66 39.36 7.13
CA LEU A 684 13.96 40.51 6.56
C LEU A 684 12.51 40.17 6.24
N ALA A 685 12.25 38.99 5.67
CA ALA A 685 10.89 38.52 5.44
C ALA A 685 10.10 38.42 6.76
N ALA A 686 10.71 37.85 7.80
CA ALA A 686 10.10 37.71 9.11
C ALA A 686 9.80 39.07 9.78
N VAL A 687 10.75 40.01 9.70
CA VAL A 687 10.59 41.38 10.19
C VAL A 687 9.47 42.11 9.45
N GLU A 688 9.43 42.02 8.12
CA GLU A 688 8.40 42.67 7.30
C GLU A 688 7.02 42.12 7.62
N VAL A 689 6.84 40.79 7.66
CA VAL A 689 5.55 40.17 8.02
C VAL A 689 5.11 40.58 9.43
N LYS A 690 6.01 40.57 10.40
CA LYS A 690 5.68 40.99 11.77
C LYS A 690 5.30 42.46 11.85
N ARG A 691 6.07 43.33 11.20
CA ARG A 691 5.86 44.79 11.23
C ARG A 691 4.58 45.19 10.50
N ASP A 692 4.38 44.64 9.31
CA ASP A 692 3.36 45.11 8.37
C ASP A 692 2.02 44.39 8.61
N GLU A 693 2.03 43.16 9.15
CA GLU A 693 0.83 42.33 9.33
C GLU A 693 0.58 41.90 10.78
N GLY A 694 1.51 42.16 11.71
CA GLY A 694 1.36 41.83 13.13
C GLY A 694 1.43 40.33 13.43
N ILE A 695 1.96 39.52 12.52
CA ILE A 695 2.07 38.07 12.67
C ILE A 695 3.39 37.73 13.39
N ASP A 696 3.29 37.01 14.51
CA ASP A 696 4.46 36.52 15.25
C ASP A 696 5.04 35.26 14.61
N VAL A 697 5.99 35.46 13.70
CA VAL A 697 6.66 34.38 12.96
C VAL A 697 7.80 33.73 13.76
N ILE A 698 8.03 32.43 13.54
CA ILE A 698 9.08 31.64 14.21
C ILE A 698 10.00 30.98 13.16
N PRO A 699 10.95 31.73 12.57
CA PRO A 699 11.95 31.16 11.67
C PRO A 699 12.97 30.29 12.42
N GLU A 700 13.19 29.07 11.93
CA GLU A 700 14.19 28.13 12.41
C GLU A 700 15.21 27.86 11.30
N ILE A 701 16.45 28.34 11.45
CA ILE A 701 17.46 28.29 10.40
C ILE A 701 18.33 27.04 10.58
N MET A 702 18.32 26.15 9.59
CA MET A 702 18.98 24.86 9.65
C MET A 702 20.20 24.79 8.73
N ILE A 703 21.35 24.43 9.30
CA ILE A 703 22.61 24.25 8.57
C ILE A 703 22.76 22.77 8.16
N PRO A 704 22.84 22.46 6.84
CA PRO A 704 22.96 21.08 6.33
C PRO A 704 24.40 20.56 6.36
N LEU A 705 24.52 19.24 6.28
CA LEU A 705 25.73 18.44 6.07
C LEU A 705 26.85 18.62 7.11
N VAL A 706 26.50 19.02 8.33
CA VAL A 706 27.45 19.17 9.43
C VAL A 706 27.99 17.80 9.83
N GLY A 707 29.32 17.64 9.89
CA GLY A 707 29.98 16.44 10.39
C GLY A 707 30.87 16.70 11.61
N HIS A 708 31.24 17.96 11.87
CA HIS A 708 32.12 18.37 12.95
C HIS A 708 31.57 19.60 13.70
N PRO A 709 31.63 19.64 15.05
CA PRO A 709 31.11 20.78 15.82
C PRO A 709 31.73 22.13 15.44
N ASN A 710 33.01 22.15 15.08
CA ASN A 710 33.68 23.36 14.56
C ASN A 710 33.14 23.87 13.22
N GLU A 711 32.63 23.00 12.34
CA GLU A 711 31.97 23.44 11.09
C GLU A 711 30.72 24.24 11.45
N LEU A 712 29.88 23.68 12.32
CA LEU A 712 28.69 24.36 12.83
C LEU A 712 29.05 25.65 13.58
N ARG A 713 30.04 25.62 14.46
CA ARG A 713 30.47 26.78 15.25
C ARG A 713 30.90 27.95 14.36
N PHE A 714 31.70 27.65 13.34
CA PHE A 714 32.20 28.66 12.41
C PHE A 714 31.07 29.33 11.64
N VAL A 715 30.18 28.53 11.04
CA VAL A 715 29.03 29.06 10.28
C VAL A 715 28.07 29.81 11.22
N HIS A 716 27.73 29.23 12.37
CA HIS A 716 26.83 29.84 13.35
C HIS A 716 27.31 31.21 13.83
N GLN A 717 28.60 31.37 14.15
CA GLN A 717 29.14 32.64 14.64
C GLN A 717 28.98 33.79 13.61
N GLN A 718 29.14 33.47 12.32
CA GLN A 718 28.93 34.44 11.25
C GLN A 718 27.44 34.79 11.10
N LEU A 719 26.57 33.78 11.06
CA LEU A 719 25.15 33.98 10.82
C LEU A 719 24.41 34.65 11.98
N VAL A 720 24.78 34.35 13.24
CA VAL A 720 24.21 35.03 14.41
C VAL A 720 24.53 36.52 14.40
N THR A 721 25.74 36.91 14.00
CA THR A 721 26.12 38.33 13.91
C THR A 721 25.22 39.08 12.94
N ILE A 722 24.94 38.47 11.79
CA ILE A 722 24.06 39.04 10.76
C ILE A 722 22.60 39.08 11.25
N ALA A 723 22.15 38.01 11.89
CA ALA A 723 20.80 37.95 12.45
C ALA A 723 20.55 39.04 13.49
N GLN A 724 21.51 39.24 14.40
CA GLN A 724 21.48 40.30 15.41
C GLN A 724 21.48 41.69 14.76
N GLN A 725 22.27 41.90 13.71
CA GLN A 725 22.29 43.16 12.98
C GLN A 725 20.90 43.49 12.39
N ILE A 726 20.28 42.55 11.67
CA ILE A 726 18.98 42.78 11.01
C ILE A 726 17.87 43.06 12.03
N VAL A 727 17.79 42.25 13.08
CA VAL A 727 16.77 42.41 14.12
C VAL A 727 17.00 43.71 14.91
N GLY A 728 18.25 44.05 15.20
CA GLY A 728 18.62 45.30 15.88
C GLY A 728 18.31 46.55 15.05
N GLU A 729 18.70 46.58 13.77
CA GLU A 729 18.48 47.70 12.86
C GLU A 729 17.00 47.90 12.50
N SER A 730 16.23 46.81 12.42
CA SER A 730 14.80 46.91 12.12
C SER A 730 13.94 47.43 13.27
N GLY A 731 14.41 47.30 14.53
CA GLY A 731 13.63 47.63 15.73
C GLY A 731 12.46 46.68 16.00
N VAL A 732 12.35 45.57 15.28
CA VAL A 732 11.26 44.59 15.38
C VAL A 732 11.79 43.32 16.04
N ALA A 733 11.28 42.98 17.22
CA ALA A 733 11.69 41.76 17.92
C ALA A 733 11.16 40.51 17.21
N VAL A 734 12.04 39.75 16.55
CA VAL A 734 11.73 38.45 15.94
C VAL A 734 12.51 37.36 16.68
N ARG A 735 11.80 36.33 17.15
CA ARG A 735 12.44 35.13 17.71
C ARG A 735 12.87 34.24 16.55
N TYR A 736 14.13 33.82 16.55
CA TYR A 736 14.68 32.88 15.58
C TYR A 736 15.53 31.84 16.30
N LEU A 737 15.68 30.67 15.70
CA LEU A 737 16.53 29.60 16.22
C LEU A 737 17.56 29.17 15.18
N PHE A 738 18.71 28.70 15.63
CA PHE A 738 19.71 28.05 14.79
C PHE A 738 19.86 26.57 15.16
N GLY A 739 19.72 25.70 14.18
CA GLY A 739 19.86 24.26 14.34
C GLY A 739 20.64 23.63 13.20
N THR A 740 20.68 22.30 13.19
CA THR A 740 21.44 21.57 12.19
C THR A 740 20.76 20.28 11.76
N MET A 741 21.03 19.89 10.52
CA MET A 741 20.64 18.60 10.02
C MET A 741 21.62 17.52 10.52
N ILE A 742 21.11 16.47 11.15
CA ILE A 742 21.88 15.30 11.55
C ILE A 742 21.73 14.24 10.45
N GLU A 743 22.66 14.28 9.50
CA GLU A 743 22.61 13.43 8.29
C GLU A 743 23.95 12.79 7.92
N ILE A 744 24.99 13.08 8.70
CA ILE A 744 26.30 12.43 8.59
C ILE A 744 26.49 11.51 9.80
N PRO A 745 27.01 10.28 9.64
CA PRO A 745 27.17 9.34 10.75
C PRO A 745 28.05 9.92 11.86
N ARG A 746 29.07 10.70 11.50
CA ARG A 746 29.92 11.42 12.46
C ARG A 746 29.11 12.38 13.33
N ALA A 747 28.13 13.09 12.77
CA ALA A 747 27.29 14.00 13.55
C ALA A 747 26.47 13.27 14.61
N CYS A 748 25.98 12.06 14.32
CA CYS A 748 25.31 11.21 15.31
C CYS A 748 26.27 10.81 16.46
N LEU A 749 27.52 10.47 16.12
CA LEU A 749 28.53 10.03 17.09
C LEU A 749 29.02 11.13 18.04
N VAL A 750 29.01 12.39 17.60
CA VAL A 750 29.43 13.55 18.41
C VAL A 750 28.29 14.56 18.63
N ALA A 751 27.06 14.06 18.66
CA ALA A 751 25.86 14.89 18.75
C ALA A 751 25.79 15.69 20.07
N ASP A 752 26.44 15.23 21.13
CA ASP A 752 26.64 15.97 22.37
C ASP A 752 27.40 17.29 22.14
N GLN A 753 28.52 17.24 21.43
CA GLN A 753 29.32 18.43 21.11
C GLN A 753 28.61 19.38 20.13
N ILE A 754 27.79 18.83 19.22
CA ILE A 754 27.00 19.63 18.29
C ILE A 754 25.85 20.35 19.03
N ALA A 755 25.22 19.70 20.00
CA ALA A 755 24.12 20.25 20.80
C ALA A 755 24.53 21.40 21.74
N GLU A 756 25.84 21.59 21.99
CA GLU A 756 26.34 22.81 22.65
C GLU A 756 26.02 24.09 21.86
N ILE A 757 25.87 23.96 20.53
CA ILE A 757 25.67 25.08 19.61
C ILE A 757 24.26 25.04 19.03
N ALA A 758 23.83 23.89 18.52
CA ALA A 758 22.52 23.73 17.89
C ALA A 758 21.38 23.81 18.91
N GLU A 759 20.31 24.50 18.54
CA GLU A 759 19.10 24.66 19.36
C GLU A 759 18.01 23.65 19.00
N PHE A 760 18.12 23.00 17.84
CA PHE A 760 17.31 21.86 17.41
C PHE A 760 18.12 20.95 16.47
N PHE A 761 17.69 19.69 16.37
CA PHE A 761 18.16 18.72 15.39
C PHE A 761 17.04 18.29 14.45
N SER A 762 17.37 18.13 13.17
CA SER A 762 16.51 17.45 12.20
C SER A 762 17.27 16.32 11.54
N PHE A 763 16.81 15.09 11.66
CA PHE A 763 17.44 13.96 10.99
C PHE A 763 17.14 13.98 9.49
N GLY A 764 18.19 14.19 8.68
CA GLY A 764 18.18 14.02 7.23
C GLY A 764 18.40 12.55 6.88
N THR A 765 17.38 11.72 7.10
CA THR A 765 17.55 10.26 7.04
C THR A 765 17.85 9.73 5.64
N ASN A 766 17.53 10.46 4.58
CA ASN A 766 17.92 10.06 3.22
C ASN A 766 19.45 9.98 3.11
N ASP A 767 20.17 11.06 3.42
CA ASP A 767 21.63 11.12 3.37
C ASP A 767 22.29 10.27 4.47
N LEU A 768 21.66 10.18 5.64
CA LEU A 768 22.14 9.29 6.70
C LEU A 768 22.07 7.81 6.27
N THR A 769 20.98 7.39 5.61
CA THR A 769 20.88 6.04 5.03
C THR A 769 21.95 5.83 3.95
N GLN A 770 22.16 6.80 3.04
CA GLN A 770 23.17 6.69 1.99
C GLN A 770 24.57 6.43 2.57
N THR A 771 24.95 7.20 3.59
CA THR A 771 26.28 7.12 4.20
C THR A 771 26.47 5.91 5.11
N ILE A 772 25.43 5.43 5.79
CA ILE A 772 25.51 4.24 6.65
C ILE A 772 25.55 2.96 5.81
N PHE A 773 24.71 2.86 4.78
CA PHE A 773 24.74 1.70 3.87
C PHE A 773 25.91 1.74 2.88
N GLY A 774 26.45 2.93 2.61
CA GLY A 774 27.37 3.14 1.49
C GLY A 774 26.66 3.06 0.14
N PHE A 775 25.39 3.43 0.09
CA PHE A 775 24.56 3.40 -1.11
C PHE A 775 24.35 4.82 -1.64
N SER A 776 24.79 5.07 -2.87
CA SER A 776 24.20 6.15 -3.67
C SER A 776 22.77 5.74 -3.99
N ARG A 777 21.78 6.53 -3.59
CA ARG A 777 20.36 6.19 -3.73
C ARG A 777 20.02 5.91 -5.20
N ASP A 778 20.41 6.81 -6.09
CA ASP A 778 20.10 6.72 -7.52
C ASP A 778 20.74 5.47 -8.14
N ASP A 779 22.01 5.20 -7.81
CA ASP A 779 22.72 4.02 -8.31
C ASP A 779 22.17 2.71 -7.75
N ALA A 780 21.90 2.66 -6.45
CA ALA A 780 21.42 1.47 -5.78
C ALA A 780 20.06 1.05 -6.34
N GLN A 781 19.15 2.02 -6.45
CA GLN A 781 17.81 1.82 -6.98
C GLN A 781 17.84 1.40 -8.45
N ALA A 782 18.72 1.99 -9.27
CA ALA A 782 18.85 1.65 -10.69
C ALA A 782 19.52 0.30 -10.96
N LYS A 783 20.51 -0.11 -10.15
CA LYS A 783 21.42 -1.21 -10.52
C LYS A 783 21.17 -2.52 -9.78
N PHE A 784 20.91 -2.51 -8.48
CA PHE A 784 20.96 -3.76 -7.69
C PHE A 784 19.89 -3.92 -6.60
N LEU A 785 19.27 -2.83 -6.11
CA LEU A 785 18.39 -2.90 -4.94
C LEU A 785 17.19 -3.83 -5.15
N HIS A 786 16.62 -3.84 -6.36
CA HIS A 786 15.54 -4.76 -6.70
C HIS A 786 15.95 -6.23 -6.54
N ARG A 787 17.15 -6.60 -6.99
CA ARG A 787 17.70 -7.95 -6.83
C ARG A 787 17.94 -8.31 -5.37
N TYR A 788 18.28 -7.34 -4.52
CA TYR A 788 18.44 -7.56 -3.08
C TYR A 788 17.11 -7.91 -2.41
N LEU A 789 16.04 -7.21 -2.80
CA LEU A 789 14.68 -7.49 -2.31
C LEU A 789 14.17 -8.84 -2.81
N GLU A 790 14.35 -9.15 -4.11
CA GLU A 790 13.95 -10.45 -4.70
C GLU A 790 14.64 -11.64 -4.01
N LYS A 791 15.92 -11.48 -3.65
CA LYS A 791 16.71 -12.50 -2.96
C LYS A 791 16.51 -12.51 -1.44
N GLY A 792 15.73 -11.58 -0.89
CA GLY A 792 15.53 -11.43 0.56
C GLY A 792 16.78 -11.03 1.33
N ILE A 793 17.79 -10.43 0.66
CA ILE A 793 18.98 -9.86 1.32
C ILE A 793 18.57 -8.67 2.18
N LEU A 794 17.71 -7.82 1.63
CA LEU A 794 16.99 -6.78 2.37
C LEU A 794 15.51 -7.12 2.38
N LYS A 795 14.87 -6.86 3.51
CA LYS A 795 13.42 -7.10 3.68
C LYS A 795 12.59 -6.04 2.96
N ASP A 796 13.05 -4.79 3.02
CA ASP A 796 12.36 -3.59 2.56
C ASP A 796 13.42 -2.61 1.97
N ASP A 797 12.99 -1.67 1.12
CA ASP A 797 13.87 -0.62 0.56
C ASP A 797 14.24 0.36 1.69
N PRO A 798 15.54 0.51 2.04
CA PRO A 798 15.98 1.33 3.18
C PRO A 798 15.80 2.84 2.97
N PHE A 799 15.43 3.28 1.77
CA PHE A 799 15.07 4.67 1.47
C PHE A 799 13.56 4.93 1.54
N GLN A 800 12.76 3.89 1.76
CA GLN A 800 11.31 3.97 1.95
C GLN A 800 10.92 3.63 3.39
N VAL A 801 11.49 2.55 3.92
CA VAL A 801 11.29 2.10 5.30
C VAL A 801 12.60 2.26 6.05
N LEU A 802 12.58 3.01 7.15
CA LEU A 802 13.77 3.26 7.96
C LEU A 802 14.37 1.94 8.45
N ASP A 803 15.66 1.74 8.17
CA ASP A 803 16.44 0.67 8.76
C ASP A 803 16.62 0.91 10.27
N ARG A 804 15.74 0.32 11.09
CA ARG A 804 15.79 0.44 12.55
C ARG A 804 17.11 -0.11 13.14
N ALA A 805 17.74 -1.10 12.50
CA ALA A 805 18.87 -1.83 13.08
C ALA A 805 20.23 -1.16 12.88
N GLY A 806 20.41 -0.38 11.81
CA GLY A 806 21.60 0.42 11.52
C GLY A 806 21.31 1.91 11.65
N VAL A 807 20.56 2.48 10.70
CA VAL A 807 20.25 3.92 10.66
C VAL A 807 19.52 4.37 11.93
N GLY A 808 18.52 3.61 12.37
CA GLY A 808 17.75 3.89 13.58
C GLY A 808 18.59 3.92 14.85
N LYS A 809 19.62 3.08 14.97
CA LYS A 809 20.56 3.13 16.11
C LYS A 809 21.40 4.40 16.12
N MET A 810 21.80 4.89 14.94
CA MET A 810 22.52 6.16 14.84
C MET A 810 21.60 7.32 15.23
N MET A 811 20.34 7.29 14.81
CA MET A 811 19.35 8.29 15.23
C MET A 811 19.12 8.28 16.74
N GLU A 812 18.87 7.12 17.32
CA GLU A 812 18.66 6.95 18.76
C GLU A 812 19.86 7.49 19.56
N MET A 813 21.09 7.17 19.13
CA MET A 813 22.31 7.66 19.74
C MET A 813 22.43 9.18 19.64
N GLY A 814 22.23 9.75 18.46
CA GLY A 814 22.31 11.18 18.22
C GLY A 814 21.30 11.97 19.05
N ALA A 815 20.05 11.50 19.10
CA ALA A 815 18.99 12.10 19.90
C ALA A 815 19.32 12.06 21.40
N LYS A 816 19.76 10.91 21.92
CA LYS A 816 20.13 10.75 23.35
C LYS A 816 21.33 11.61 23.73
N LEU A 817 22.37 11.65 22.91
CA LEU A 817 23.56 12.46 23.16
C LEU A 817 23.24 13.96 23.13
N GLY A 818 22.45 14.41 22.16
CA GLY A 818 22.01 15.81 22.08
C GLY A 818 21.14 16.22 23.27
N LYS A 819 20.08 15.45 23.56
CA LYS A 819 19.17 15.74 24.68
C LYS A 819 19.85 15.66 26.06
N LYS A 820 20.96 14.93 26.19
CA LYS A 820 21.78 14.91 27.41
C LYS A 820 22.47 16.26 27.67
N ILE A 821 22.86 16.98 26.63
CA ILE A 821 23.50 18.30 26.74
C ILE A 821 22.46 19.41 26.87
N ARG A 822 21.38 19.33 26.10
CA ARG A 822 20.29 20.30 26.11
C ARG A 822 18.96 19.55 26.27
N SER A 823 18.38 19.58 27.47
CA SER A 823 17.16 18.82 27.79
C SER A 823 15.92 19.30 27.04
N ASP A 824 15.91 20.56 26.60
CA ASP A 824 14.89 21.20 25.78
C ASP A 824 15.24 21.19 24.28
N LEU A 825 16.26 20.43 23.86
CA LEU A 825 16.62 20.26 22.45
C LEU A 825 15.46 19.59 21.71
N GLU A 826 14.87 20.33 20.78
CA GLU A 826 13.88 19.76 19.87
C GLU A 826 14.58 18.89 18.82
N VAL A 827 14.13 17.66 18.66
CA VAL A 827 14.69 16.67 17.74
C VAL A 827 13.57 16.12 16.86
N GLY A 828 13.67 16.35 15.56
CA GLY A 828 12.75 15.78 14.59
C GLY A 828 13.44 15.02 13.47
N ILE A 829 12.62 14.56 12.53
CA ILE A 829 13.05 13.91 11.29
C ILE A 829 12.39 14.60 10.10
N CYS A 830 13.13 14.74 9.00
CA CYS A 830 12.58 15.14 7.72
C CYS A 830 12.96 14.15 6.61
N GLY A 831 12.15 14.12 5.55
CA GLY A 831 12.36 13.25 4.39
C GLY A 831 11.22 12.25 4.19
N GLU A 832 11.50 11.20 3.40
CA GLU A 832 10.50 10.19 3.02
C GLU A 832 10.04 9.37 4.23
N HIS A 833 10.98 8.96 5.08
CA HIS A 833 10.72 8.18 6.29
C HIS A 833 9.79 8.89 7.28
N GLY A 834 9.74 10.24 7.27
CA GLY A 834 8.83 10.99 8.13
C GLY A 834 7.35 10.76 7.84
N GLY A 835 7.02 10.18 6.67
CA GLY A 835 5.66 9.81 6.29
C GLY A 835 5.40 8.30 6.20
N ASP A 836 6.40 7.45 6.49
CA ASP A 836 6.24 6.00 6.53
C ASP A 836 5.76 5.55 7.93
N PRO A 837 4.63 4.82 8.06
CA PRO A 837 4.07 4.47 9.36
C PRO A 837 5.01 3.71 10.30
N SER A 838 5.80 2.78 9.75
CA SER A 838 6.78 2.01 10.55
C SER A 838 7.91 2.91 11.05
N SER A 839 8.35 3.85 10.22
CA SER A 839 9.39 4.81 10.57
C SER A 839 8.90 5.84 11.58
N VAL A 840 7.66 6.33 11.46
CA VAL A 840 7.01 7.23 12.44
C VAL A 840 6.87 6.55 13.80
N GLU A 841 6.46 5.27 13.82
CA GLU A 841 6.40 4.48 15.04
C GLU A 841 7.78 4.37 15.71
N PHE A 842 8.83 4.11 14.94
CA PHE A 842 10.19 4.09 15.48
C PHE A 842 10.62 5.46 16.05
N CYS A 843 10.30 6.56 15.35
CA CYS A 843 10.60 7.91 15.82
C CYS A 843 9.92 8.19 17.18
N HIS A 844 8.70 7.69 17.37
CA HIS A 844 8.00 7.74 18.66
C HIS A 844 8.75 6.92 19.72
N GLU A 845 9.14 5.68 19.40
CA GLU A 845 9.87 4.79 20.31
C GLU A 845 11.18 5.40 20.83
N ILE A 846 11.92 6.12 19.98
CA ILE A 846 13.19 6.76 20.36
C ILE A 846 13.04 8.18 20.93
N GLY A 847 11.82 8.68 21.09
CA GLY A 847 11.53 9.96 21.75
C GLY A 847 11.89 11.20 20.93
N LEU A 848 11.70 11.17 19.61
CA LEU A 848 11.66 12.38 18.80
C LEU A 848 10.47 13.26 19.20
N ASP A 849 10.55 14.55 18.91
CA ASP A 849 9.52 15.54 19.24
C ASP A 849 8.53 15.73 18.07
N TYR A 850 9.01 15.60 16.82
CA TYR A 850 8.15 15.66 15.64
C TYR A 850 8.66 14.82 14.47
N VAL A 851 7.76 14.52 13.54
CA VAL A 851 8.07 14.00 12.19
C VAL A 851 7.66 15.01 11.13
N SER A 852 8.39 15.05 10.01
CA SER A 852 8.10 15.97 8.90
C SER A 852 8.10 15.25 7.56
N CYS A 853 6.98 15.30 6.86
CA CYS A 853 6.72 14.58 5.61
C CYS A 853 6.11 15.50 4.53
N SER A 854 5.96 15.02 3.29
CA SER A 854 5.24 15.80 2.26
C SER A 854 3.80 16.12 2.72
N PRO A 855 3.16 17.19 2.21
CA PRO A 855 1.84 17.63 2.67
C PRO A 855 0.79 16.52 2.63
N PHE A 856 0.76 15.72 1.55
CA PHE A 856 -0.18 14.62 1.38
C PHE A 856 0.05 13.44 2.33
N ARG A 857 1.22 13.34 2.97
CA ARG A 857 1.52 12.30 3.96
C ARG A 857 1.25 12.73 5.39
N VAL A 858 0.92 14.01 5.63
CA VAL A 858 0.60 14.53 6.97
C VAL A 858 -0.54 13.73 7.64
N PRO A 859 -1.67 13.40 6.98
CA PRO A 859 -2.72 12.62 7.62
C PRO A 859 -2.28 11.20 8.00
N ILE A 860 -1.40 10.59 7.20
CA ILE A 860 -0.83 9.26 7.44
C ILE A 860 0.08 9.32 8.67
N ALA A 861 0.97 10.31 8.73
CA ALA A 861 1.86 10.52 9.86
C ALA A 861 1.09 10.80 11.17
N ARG A 862 0.00 11.58 11.11
CA ARG A 862 -0.89 11.83 12.27
C ARG A 862 -1.51 10.54 12.80
N LEU A 863 -2.07 9.71 11.91
CA LEU A 863 -2.63 8.41 12.30
C LEU A 863 -1.57 7.46 12.85
N ALA A 864 -0.42 7.34 12.17
CA ALA A 864 0.68 6.48 12.60
C ALA A 864 1.25 6.89 13.96
N ALA A 865 1.41 8.19 14.21
CA ALA A 865 1.86 8.72 15.50
C ALA A 865 0.88 8.38 16.63
N ALA A 866 -0.43 8.49 16.38
CA ALA A 866 -1.46 8.10 17.35
C ALA A 866 -1.43 6.59 17.65
N GLN A 867 -1.30 5.77 16.59
CA GLN A 867 -1.19 4.32 16.72
C GLN A 867 0.05 3.90 17.52
N ALA A 868 1.19 4.54 17.28
CA ALA A 868 2.43 4.29 18.03
C ALA A 868 2.22 4.53 19.54
N ARG A 869 1.58 5.65 19.90
CA ARG A 869 1.25 5.97 21.29
C ARG A 869 0.28 4.96 21.92
N LEU A 870 -0.72 4.48 21.18
CA LEU A 870 -1.67 3.48 21.69
C LEU A 870 -1.01 2.10 21.92
N LYS A 871 -0.12 1.69 21.01
CA LYS A 871 0.64 0.45 21.15
C LYS A 871 1.56 0.51 22.38
N GLU A 872 2.23 1.63 22.60
CA GLU A 872 3.04 1.86 23.80
C GLU A 872 2.21 1.75 25.09
N LYS A 873 1.06 2.44 25.17
CA LYS A 873 0.14 2.34 26.33
C LYS A 873 -0.29 0.90 26.60
N THR A 874 -0.57 0.13 25.55
CA THR A 874 -1.01 -1.26 25.65
C THR A 874 0.12 -2.19 26.09
N ALA A 875 1.37 -1.92 25.67
CA ALA A 875 2.54 -2.68 26.13
C ALA A 875 2.81 -2.44 27.62
N VAL A 876 2.81 -1.18 28.06
CA VAL A 876 3.00 -0.82 29.48
C VAL A 876 1.91 -1.42 30.36
N ALA A 877 0.65 -1.47 29.90
CA ALA A 877 -0.45 -2.08 30.63
C ALA A 877 -0.39 -3.62 30.73
N LYS A 878 0.45 -4.29 29.93
CA LYS A 878 0.71 -5.74 30.04
C LYS A 878 1.88 -6.08 30.94
N ASP A 879 2.78 -5.12 31.17
CA ASP A 879 3.97 -5.27 32.02
C ASP A 879 3.72 -4.88 33.49
N ILE A 880 2.56 -4.27 33.79
CA ILE A 880 2.02 -3.99 35.14
C ILE A 880 1.01 -5.08 35.50
#